data_AF-A0AAD3T9N2-F1
#
_entry.id   AF-A0AAD3T9N2-F1
#
_cell.length_a   1.000
_cell.length_b   1.000
_cell.length_c   1.000
_cell.angle_alpha   90.00
_cell.angle_beta   90.00
_cell.angle_gamma   90.00
#
_symmetry.space_group_name_H-M   'P 1'
#
loop_
_entity.id
_entity.type
_entity.pdbx_description
1 polymer ?
#
loop_
_entity_poly.entity_id
_entity_poly.type
_entity_poly.pdbx_seq_one_letter_code
_entity_poly.pdbx_strand_id
1 'polypeptide(L)'
;MPGSSGHQECWMRTLSLAFQSVGVIYGDLGTSPLYVYSSTFTDGIKHSDDVVGALSIIIYTMLLIPMIKYVFIILWANDNGDGGTFALYSLLCRHAKVSMIPNQQPEDMELSNYKLEVPSKQSKRAAKVREMLENSKMAQRILFLVTILGTSMVMGDGVLTPSISVLSAMGGIKSLGTDAIVWISVAILIFLFVGQRFGTDKVGLTFAPILSVWFLSIMGIGFYNLFKHDIGVLRAFYPQYIFDYFKRNGKRGWISLGGIFLCLTGTEAMFADLGHFNVRAVQISFSTMVYPSVIVAYIGQAAYLTKFPDQVPNTFYASIPDPLYWPMFVVASVSAIIASQALISGAFAIISQSQSLGCFPKVKVIHTSAKYEGQVYIPEINYILMIACVLVTLGFKTTDKIGNAYGIAVCFVMVITTCMVTLIMLVVWKTSIWKIALFLILFGLIELVYLSASLYKFTAGGYLPLVFSLFLMTIMGIWHYVHRQRYAYELNNKVSSESIIELVKQPKINRVPGIGLLYSELVHGIPPIFRHFIDNMPSVHSVVIFITVKRLPVSKVALEERFMFRQIEPRQYRMFRCVVRLGYNDVDEEPEEFERNLVERLVEFIQQEKLGLDTVHDDAREHNLVGTEVEEEVHFVRAAMAEGVVYMLGEAKVIAKKDSSFLKKIVVNYAYDFLRRNVRQGEDVMEIPQGKLLAVGMTYEI
;
A
#
# COMPACT_ATOMS: atom_id res chain seq x y z
N MET A 1 8.42 -9.59 43.69
CA MET A 1 8.22 -8.30 42.99
C MET A 1 9.27 -8.17 41.89
N PRO A 2 8.92 -8.38 40.61
CA PRO A 2 9.73 -7.95 39.47
C PRO A 2 9.35 -6.50 39.12
N GLY A 3 10.33 -5.61 39.16
CA GLY A 3 10.16 -4.17 39.13
C GLY A 3 9.89 -3.56 37.74
N SER A 4 9.14 -2.46 37.80
CA SER A 4 8.77 -1.40 36.85
C SER A 4 9.65 -1.04 35.62
N SER A 5 10.80 -1.64 35.36
CA SER A 5 11.70 -1.20 34.27
C SER A 5 11.20 -1.53 32.86
N GLY A 6 10.52 -2.68 32.66
CA GLY A 6 10.01 -3.07 31.33
C GLY A 6 8.83 -2.24 30.81
N HIS A 7 8.05 -1.61 31.70
CA HIS A 7 6.97 -0.71 31.31
C HIS A 7 7.46 0.70 30.95
N GLN A 8 8.54 1.16 31.58
CA GLN A 8 9.10 2.49 31.36
C GLN A 8 9.82 2.59 30.00
N GLU A 9 10.54 1.53 29.60
CA GLU A 9 11.13 1.41 28.25
C GLU A 9 10.07 1.40 27.14
N CYS A 10 8.89 0.82 27.39
CA CYS A 10 7.80 0.73 26.42
C CYS A 10 7.13 2.10 26.13
N TRP A 11 6.95 2.95 27.15
CA TRP A 11 6.37 4.28 26.98
C TRP A 11 7.33 5.26 26.33
N MET A 12 8.62 5.22 26.68
CA MET A 12 9.64 6.08 26.07
C MET A 12 9.78 5.78 24.57
N ARG A 13 9.74 4.50 24.19
CA ARG A 13 9.69 4.09 22.77
C ARG A 13 8.42 4.59 22.07
N THR A 14 7.26 4.50 22.72
CA THR A 14 5.99 4.99 22.16
C THR A 14 6.01 6.50 21.95
N LEU A 15 6.55 7.27 22.89
CA LEU A 15 6.70 8.72 22.77
C LEU A 15 7.72 9.11 21.70
N SER A 16 8.83 8.37 21.58
CA SER A 16 9.79 8.57 20.49
C SER A 16 9.14 8.31 19.12
N LEU A 17 8.35 7.25 18.99
CA LEU A 17 7.60 6.96 17.76
C LEU A 17 6.53 8.02 17.49
N ALA A 18 5.89 8.56 18.53
CA ALA A 18 4.92 9.64 18.40
C ALA A 18 5.59 10.93 17.91
N PHE A 19 6.80 11.23 18.36
CA PHE A 19 7.55 12.36 17.81
C PHE A 19 7.95 12.12 16.35
N GLN A 20 8.44 10.91 16.03
CA GLN A 20 8.83 10.56 14.65
C GLN A 20 7.64 10.56 13.68
N SER A 21 6.45 10.12 14.10
CA SER A 21 5.25 10.13 13.26
C SER A 21 4.86 11.52 12.81
N VAL A 22 5.27 12.57 13.54
CA VAL A 22 5.05 13.95 13.14
C VAL A 22 5.71 14.28 11.82
N GLY A 23 6.97 13.86 11.67
CA GLY A 23 7.80 14.13 10.51
C GLY A 23 7.34 13.42 9.24
N VAL A 24 6.58 12.33 9.39
CA VAL A 24 6.26 11.42 8.29
C VAL A 24 4.77 11.49 7.94
N ILE A 25 3.87 11.46 8.92
CA ILE A 25 2.44 11.22 8.66
C ILE A 25 1.68 12.52 8.35
N TYR A 26 2.01 13.61 9.02
CA TYR A 26 1.11 14.78 9.09
C TYR A 26 1.53 15.96 8.21
N GLY A 27 2.54 15.80 7.36
CA GLY A 27 3.01 16.89 6.51
C GLY A 27 1.88 17.47 5.65
N ASP A 28 1.14 16.61 4.95
CA ASP A 28 0.05 17.01 4.05
C ASP A 28 -1.09 17.74 4.81
N LEU A 29 -1.61 17.10 5.87
CA LEU A 29 -2.63 17.68 6.73
C LEU A 29 -2.18 18.99 7.39
N GLY A 30 -0.91 19.08 7.77
CA GLY A 30 -0.31 20.28 8.35
C GLY A 30 -0.08 21.42 7.36
N THR A 31 0.01 21.14 6.06
CA THR A 31 0.15 22.16 5.01
C THR A 31 -1.17 22.69 4.47
N SER A 32 -2.29 22.02 4.77
CA SER A 32 -3.64 22.45 4.35
C SER A 32 -3.99 23.92 4.66
N PRO A 33 -3.58 24.54 5.79
CA PRO A 33 -3.88 25.95 6.05
C PRO A 33 -3.33 26.93 5.01
N LEU A 34 -2.38 26.51 4.15
CA LEU A 34 -1.88 27.33 3.05
C LEU A 34 -2.95 27.63 2.00
N TYR A 35 -3.95 26.76 1.83
CA TYR A 35 -4.86 26.83 0.68
C TYR A 35 -6.36 26.64 0.98
N VAL A 36 -6.77 26.25 2.19
CA VAL A 36 -8.20 26.03 2.49
C VAL A 36 -9.04 27.29 2.30
N TYR A 37 -8.72 28.40 2.99
CA TYR A 37 -9.55 29.61 2.89
C TYR A 37 -9.58 30.23 1.49
N SER A 38 -8.45 30.20 0.77
CA SER A 38 -8.40 30.64 -0.63
C SER A 38 -9.30 29.79 -1.54
N SER A 39 -9.36 28.49 -1.28
CA SER A 39 -10.22 27.55 -2.02
C SER A 39 -11.69 27.60 -1.59
N THR A 40 -11.99 27.98 -0.35
CA THR A 40 -13.34 28.14 0.19
C THR A 40 -14.02 29.41 -0.35
N PHE A 41 -13.31 30.53 -0.34
CA PHE A 41 -13.84 31.85 -0.69
C PHE A 41 -13.29 32.36 -2.03
N THR A 42 -13.36 31.54 -3.08
CA THR A 42 -12.89 31.90 -4.43
C THR A 42 -13.54 33.16 -5.02
N ASP A 43 -14.79 33.45 -4.63
CA ASP A 43 -15.53 34.64 -5.07
C ASP A 43 -15.49 35.80 -4.04
N GLY A 44 -14.58 35.71 -3.06
CA GLY A 44 -14.47 36.61 -1.92
C GLY A 44 -15.53 36.37 -0.84
N ILE A 45 -15.34 37.02 0.31
CA ILE A 45 -16.26 36.96 1.46
C ILE A 45 -17.42 37.92 1.21
N LYS A 46 -18.66 37.42 1.27
CA LYS A 46 -19.88 38.23 1.02
C LYS A 46 -20.48 38.79 2.29
N HIS A 47 -20.42 38.03 3.39
CA HIS A 47 -20.89 38.47 4.69
C HIS A 47 -19.81 38.21 5.75
N SER A 48 -19.66 39.12 6.72
CA SER A 48 -18.64 39.02 7.78
C SER A 48 -18.73 37.71 8.57
N ASP A 49 -19.95 37.31 8.93
CA ASP A 49 -20.21 36.03 9.63
C ASP A 49 -19.95 34.77 8.78
N ASP A 50 -19.67 34.89 7.48
CA ASP A 50 -19.38 33.71 6.64
C ASP A 50 -18.05 33.07 7.00
N VAL A 51 -17.07 33.87 7.40
CA VAL A 51 -15.76 33.39 7.88
C VAL A 51 -15.93 32.53 9.13
N VAL A 52 -16.77 32.99 10.07
CA VAL A 52 -17.08 32.28 11.32
C VAL A 52 -17.88 31.00 11.05
N GLY A 53 -18.83 31.05 10.10
CA GLY A 53 -19.56 29.88 9.64
C GLY A 53 -18.66 28.81 9.03
N ALA A 54 -17.78 29.21 8.11
CA ALA A 54 -16.79 28.32 7.50
C ALA A 54 -15.81 27.75 8.53
N LEU A 55 -15.32 28.58 9.47
CA LEU A 55 -14.49 28.11 10.59
C LEU A 55 -15.22 27.06 11.43
N SER A 56 -16.51 27.27 11.73
CA SER A 56 -17.31 26.30 12.48
C SER A 56 -17.36 24.96 11.76
N ILE A 57 -17.62 24.97 10.44
CA ILE A 57 -17.60 23.74 9.62
C ILE A 57 -16.22 23.07 9.66
N ILE A 58 -15.13 23.83 9.53
CA ILE A 58 -13.75 23.31 9.60
C ILE A 58 -13.50 22.63 10.95
N ILE A 59 -13.83 23.27 12.08
CA ILE A 59 -13.63 22.72 13.43
C ILE A 59 -14.35 21.37 13.59
N TYR A 60 -15.65 21.32 13.26
CA TYR A 60 -16.42 20.09 13.40
C TYR A 60 -16.00 19.01 12.42
N THR A 61 -15.55 19.39 11.23
CA THR A 61 -15.06 18.46 10.21
C THR A 61 -13.73 17.83 10.63
N MET A 62 -12.80 18.61 11.15
CA MET A 62 -11.53 18.15 11.73
C MET A 62 -11.73 17.27 12.97
N LEU A 63 -12.76 17.56 13.78
CA LEU A 63 -13.11 16.76 14.94
C LEU A 63 -13.76 15.42 14.54
N LEU A 64 -14.71 15.44 13.60
CA LEU A 64 -15.47 14.24 13.25
C LEU A 64 -14.66 13.27 12.39
N ILE A 65 -13.97 13.77 11.36
CA ILE A 65 -13.29 12.90 10.38
C ILE A 65 -11.87 12.54 10.84
N PRO A 66 -10.86 13.44 10.88
CA PRO A 66 -9.52 13.09 11.29
C PRO A 66 -9.44 12.53 12.72
N MET A 67 -10.02 13.24 13.70
CA MET A 67 -9.90 12.87 15.11
C MET A 67 -10.75 11.64 15.45
N ILE A 68 -12.08 11.71 15.31
CA ILE A 68 -12.96 10.62 15.75
C ILE A 68 -12.93 9.42 14.77
N LYS A 69 -13.23 9.64 13.47
CA LYS A 69 -13.31 8.55 12.49
C LYS A 69 -11.94 7.91 12.26
N TYR A 70 -10.92 8.67 11.93
CA TYR A 70 -9.64 8.08 11.54
C TYR A 70 -8.80 7.65 12.75
N VAL A 71 -8.42 8.59 13.61
CA VAL A 71 -7.47 8.33 14.70
C VAL A 71 -8.00 7.35 15.75
N PHE A 72 -9.29 7.42 16.11
CA PHE A 72 -9.86 6.56 17.14
C PHE A 72 -10.57 5.30 16.64
N ILE A 73 -11.04 5.28 15.38
CA ILE A 73 -11.80 4.13 14.85
C ILE A 73 -11.00 3.42 13.75
N ILE A 74 -10.65 4.08 12.64
CA ILE A 74 -10.08 3.42 11.45
C ILE A 74 -8.65 2.95 11.66
N LEU A 75 -7.81 3.63 12.44
CA LEU A 75 -6.44 3.17 12.68
C LEU A 75 -6.37 1.76 13.29
N TRP A 76 -7.44 1.30 13.95
CA TRP A 76 -7.56 -0.08 14.45
C TRP A 76 -7.87 -1.10 13.35
N ALA A 77 -8.31 -0.66 12.18
CA ALA A 77 -8.59 -1.48 11.01
C ALA A 77 -7.32 -1.64 10.15
N ASN A 78 -6.23 -2.06 10.79
CA ASN A 78 -4.95 -2.31 10.15
C ASN A 78 -4.71 -3.82 9.96
N ASP A 79 -3.85 -4.17 8.99
CA ASP A 79 -3.39 -5.54 8.75
C ASP A 79 -1.94 -5.65 9.21
N ASN A 80 -1.72 -6.21 10.40
CA ASN A 80 -0.39 -6.32 11.05
C ASN A 80 0.39 -4.99 11.13
N GLY A 81 -0.30 -3.86 11.27
CA GLY A 81 0.31 -2.52 11.34
C GLY A 81 0.21 -1.72 10.04
N ASP A 82 -0.04 -2.35 8.89
CA ASP A 82 -0.25 -1.64 7.63
C ASP A 82 -1.70 -1.14 7.50
N GLY A 83 -1.88 0.06 6.95
CA GLY A 83 -3.18 0.64 6.68
C GLY A 83 -3.41 0.96 5.21
N GLY A 84 -4.50 1.64 4.89
CA GLY A 84 -4.92 1.94 3.52
C GLY A 84 -5.83 0.88 2.89
N THR A 85 -6.32 1.18 1.68
CA THR A 85 -7.35 0.39 0.99
C THR A 85 -6.93 -1.06 0.74
N PHE A 86 -5.66 -1.30 0.38
CA PHE A 86 -5.15 -2.66 0.15
C PHE A 86 -5.01 -3.47 1.45
N ALA A 87 -4.59 -2.85 2.55
CA ALA A 87 -4.54 -3.51 3.86
C ALA A 87 -5.95 -3.95 4.30
N LEU A 88 -6.97 -3.09 4.10
CA LEU A 88 -8.37 -3.45 4.37
C LEU A 88 -8.82 -4.64 3.49
N TYR A 89 -8.43 -4.68 2.21
CA TYR A 89 -8.75 -5.79 1.31
C TYR A 89 -8.03 -7.09 1.71
N SER A 90 -6.75 -7.01 2.05
CA SER A 90 -5.95 -8.15 2.55
C SER A 90 -6.57 -8.74 3.82
N LEU A 91 -6.93 -7.89 4.78
CA LEU A 91 -7.59 -8.30 6.01
C LEU A 91 -8.92 -9.01 5.75
N LEU A 92 -9.72 -8.53 4.79
CA LEU A 92 -10.95 -9.19 4.35
C LEU A 92 -10.67 -10.53 3.66
N CYS A 93 -9.67 -10.61 2.78
CA CYS A 93 -9.26 -11.86 2.12
C CYS A 93 -8.75 -12.91 3.12
N ARG A 94 -8.11 -12.48 4.21
CA ARG A 94 -7.63 -13.37 5.28
C ARG A 94 -8.78 -13.99 6.08
N HIS A 95 -9.83 -13.23 6.34
CA HIS A 95 -10.94 -13.65 7.20
C HIS A 95 -12.15 -14.20 6.44
N ALA A 96 -12.25 -13.91 5.15
CA ALA A 96 -13.26 -14.45 4.23
C ALA A 96 -12.55 -14.88 2.95
N LYS A 97 -12.87 -16.05 2.38
CA LYS A 97 -12.28 -16.58 1.13
C LYS A 97 -12.75 -15.77 -0.10
N VAL A 98 -12.45 -14.48 -0.14
CA VAL A 98 -12.90 -13.51 -1.15
C VAL A 98 -11.82 -13.16 -2.17
N SER A 99 -10.59 -13.66 -1.99
CA SER A 99 -9.53 -13.52 -2.97
C SER A 99 -9.91 -14.21 -4.29
N MET A 100 -9.65 -13.53 -5.40
CA MET A 100 -9.90 -14.05 -6.76
C MET A 100 -8.89 -15.13 -7.19
N ILE A 101 -7.79 -15.27 -6.44
CA ILE A 101 -6.77 -16.32 -6.58
C ILE A 101 -6.72 -17.12 -5.27
N PRO A 102 -6.90 -18.46 -5.30
CA PRO A 102 -6.80 -19.28 -4.09
C PRO A 102 -5.37 -19.24 -3.55
N ASN A 103 -5.14 -18.56 -2.43
CA ASN A 103 -3.82 -18.47 -1.78
C ASN A 103 -3.81 -19.01 -0.32
N GLN A 104 -4.94 -19.54 0.15
CA GLN A 104 -5.07 -20.10 1.50
C GLN A 104 -5.07 -21.62 1.46
N GLN A 105 -4.03 -22.22 2.02
CA GLN A 105 -3.96 -23.65 2.27
C GLN A 105 -4.31 -23.95 3.74
N PRO A 106 -4.85 -25.14 4.04
CA PRO A 106 -5.09 -25.57 5.42
C PRO A 106 -3.81 -25.50 6.27
N GLU A 107 -2.65 -25.83 5.70
CA GLU A 107 -1.35 -25.82 6.39
C GLU A 107 -0.85 -24.40 6.74
N ASP A 108 -1.45 -23.33 6.19
CA ASP A 108 -1.14 -21.95 6.59
C ASP A 108 -1.87 -21.55 7.88
N MET A 109 -2.88 -22.31 8.32
CA MET A 109 -3.63 -22.07 9.55
C MET A 109 -2.91 -22.59 10.81
N GLU A 110 -1.83 -23.35 10.65
CA GLU A 110 -1.03 -23.93 11.74
C GLU A 110 0.10 -23.01 12.24
N LEU A 111 0.27 -21.84 11.62
CA LEU A 111 1.25 -20.84 12.06
C LEU A 111 0.92 -20.33 13.48
N SER A 112 1.94 -20.23 14.33
CA SER A 112 1.88 -19.85 15.74
C SER A 112 1.17 -18.51 16.05
N ASN A 113 1.01 -17.64 15.05
CA ASN A 113 0.31 -16.36 15.15
C ASN A 113 -1.21 -16.42 14.84
N TYR A 114 -1.79 -17.60 14.58
CA TYR A 114 -3.20 -17.74 14.22
C TYR A 114 -4.05 -18.24 15.42
N LYS A 115 -4.65 -17.32 16.18
CA LYS A 115 -5.61 -17.68 17.24
C LYS A 115 -7.03 -17.78 16.67
N LEU A 116 -7.58 -18.99 16.64
CA LEU A 116 -8.99 -19.27 16.35
C LEU A 116 -9.84 -19.04 17.61
N GLU A 117 -10.65 -17.98 17.60
CA GLU A 117 -11.61 -17.68 18.68
C GLU A 117 -12.97 -18.40 18.50
N VAL A 118 -13.55 -18.78 19.63
CA VAL A 118 -14.80 -19.55 19.79
C VAL A 118 -16.04 -18.71 19.38
N PRO A 119 -17.12 -19.28 18.79
CA PRO A 119 -18.20 -18.50 18.19
C PRO A 119 -19.23 -17.92 19.18
N SER A 120 -19.53 -16.62 19.07
CA SER A 120 -20.64 -15.92 19.77
C SER A 120 -21.88 -15.68 18.86
N LYS A 121 -23.01 -15.17 19.37
CA LYS A 121 -24.18 -14.79 18.54
C LYS A 121 -23.85 -13.76 17.45
N GLN A 122 -22.89 -12.86 17.70
CA GLN A 122 -22.35 -11.92 16.70
C GLN A 122 -21.59 -12.66 15.58
N SER A 123 -21.01 -13.82 15.90
CA SER A 123 -20.34 -14.72 14.96
C SER A 123 -21.29 -15.37 13.95
N LYS A 124 -22.59 -15.54 14.24
CA LYS A 124 -23.55 -16.11 13.26
C LYS A 124 -23.86 -15.16 12.11
N ARG A 125 -24.00 -13.86 12.40
CA ARG A 125 -24.20 -12.84 11.35
C ARG A 125 -22.92 -12.63 10.55
N ALA A 126 -21.78 -12.55 11.23
CA ALA A 126 -20.48 -12.48 10.57
C ALA A 126 -20.29 -13.70 9.66
N ALA A 127 -20.66 -14.91 10.11
CA ALA A 127 -20.66 -16.12 9.29
C ALA A 127 -21.61 -16.03 8.08
N LYS A 128 -22.83 -15.50 8.24
CA LYS A 128 -23.76 -15.32 7.11
C LYS A 128 -23.23 -14.33 6.07
N VAL A 129 -22.71 -13.17 6.49
CA VAL A 129 -22.13 -12.17 5.56
C VAL A 129 -20.89 -12.74 4.90
N ARG A 130 -20.04 -13.43 5.66
CA ARG A 130 -18.87 -14.15 5.14
C ARG A 130 -19.28 -15.18 4.08
N GLU A 131 -20.25 -16.03 4.37
CA GLU A 131 -20.76 -17.04 3.44
C GLU A 131 -21.35 -16.41 2.16
N MET A 132 -22.08 -15.29 2.29
CA MET A 132 -22.58 -14.52 1.13
C MET A 132 -21.43 -13.96 0.27
N LEU A 133 -20.37 -13.45 0.89
CA LEU A 133 -19.18 -12.94 0.18
C LEU A 133 -18.37 -14.07 -0.46
N GLU A 134 -18.23 -15.21 0.22
CA GLU A 134 -17.50 -16.39 -0.26
C GLU A 134 -18.22 -17.07 -1.44
N ASN A 135 -19.55 -17.13 -1.41
CA ASN A 135 -20.34 -17.80 -2.45
C ASN A 135 -20.64 -16.91 -3.67
N SER A 136 -20.53 -15.58 -3.54
CA SER A 136 -20.86 -14.64 -4.62
C SER A 136 -19.63 -14.18 -5.41
N LYS A 137 -19.43 -14.76 -6.59
CA LYS A 137 -18.43 -14.31 -7.58
C LYS A 137 -18.64 -12.86 -8.03
N MET A 138 -19.84 -12.30 -7.89
CA MET A 138 -20.12 -10.90 -8.21
C MET A 138 -19.64 -9.99 -7.09
N ALA A 139 -19.89 -10.35 -5.83
CA ALA A 139 -19.42 -9.60 -4.68
C ALA A 139 -17.88 -9.56 -4.61
N GLN A 140 -17.21 -10.69 -4.86
CA GLN A 140 -15.74 -10.76 -4.96
C GLN A 140 -15.20 -9.83 -6.06
N ARG A 141 -15.83 -9.80 -7.23
CA ARG A 141 -15.46 -8.89 -8.33
C ARG A 141 -15.68 -7.42 -7.97
N ILE A 142 -16.82 -7.08 -7.35
CA ILE A 142 -17.10 -5.70 -6.91
C ILE A 142 -16.10 -5.26 -5.85
N LEU A 143 -15.83 -6.09 -4.84
CA LEU A 143 -14.87 -5.80 -3.79
C LEU A 143 -13.47 -5.57 -4.35
N PHE A 144 -13.04 -6.43 -5.29
CA PHE A 144 -11.78 -6.25 -5.99
C PHE A 144 -11.73 -4.95 -6.79
N LEU A 145 -12.75 -4.66 -7.60
CA LEU A 145 -12.85 -3.43 -8.40
C LEU A 145 -12.82 -2.16 -7.54
N VAL A 146 -13.54 -2.17 -6.42
CA VAL A 146 -13.55 -1.06 -5.44
C VAL A 146 -12.17 -0.89 -4.81
N THR A 147 -11.46 -1.98 -4.52
CA THR A 147 -10.11 -1.94 -3.94
C THR A 147 -9.11 -1.33 -4.91
N ILE A 148 -9.07 -1.82 -6.17
CA ILE A 148 -8.14 -1.27 -7.17
C ILE A 148 -8.48 0.17 -7.54
N LEU A 149 -9.76 0.56 -7.50
CA LEU A 149 -10.20 1.95 -7.70
C LEU A 149 -9.71 2.85 -6.57
N GLY A 150 -9.99 2.50 -5.31
CA GLY A 150 -9.56 3.27 -4.15
C GLY A 150 -8.05 3.43 -4.11
N THR A 151 -7.33 2.34 -4.40
CA THR A 151 -5.87 2.37 -4.48
C THR A 151 -5.35 3.29 -5.59
N SER A 152 -5.92 3.18 -6.80
CA SER A 152 -5.51 4.04 -7.93
C SER A 152 -5.79 5.51 -7.66
N MET A 153 -6.85 5.82 -6.89
CA MET A 153 -7.16 7.18 -6.44
C MET A 153 -6.17 7.69 -5.39
N VAL A 154 -5.73 6.86 -4.45
CA VAL A 154 -4.65 7.23 -3.51
C VAL A 154 -3.33 7.47 -4.25
N MET A 155 -3.03 6.71 -5.31
CA MET A 155 -1.89 7.04 -6.18
C MET A 155 -2.08 8.38 -6.91
N GLY A 156 -3.32 8.71 -7.29
CA GLY A 156 -3.66 10.02 -7.84
C GLY A 156 -3.43 11.17 -6.86
N ASP A 157 -3.78 10.98 -5.58
CA ASP A 157 -3.41 11.86 -4.47
C ASP A 157 -1.87 12.04 -4.43
N GLY A 158 -1.13 10.92 -4.57
CA GLY A 158 0.34 10.88 -4.72
C GLY A 158 0.92 11.86 -5.75
N VAL A 159 0.17 12.20 -6.79
CA VAL A 159 0.54 13.17 -7.84
C VAL A 159 0.10 14.60 -7.48
N LEU A 160 -1.07 14.74 -6.86
CA LEU A 160 -1.67 16.05 -6.60
C LEU A 160 -1.04 16.74 -5.40
N THR A 161 -0.69 16.01 -4.36
CA THR A 161 -0.15 16.58 -3.11
C THR A 161 1.20 17.28 -3.31
N PRO A 162 2.21 16.69 -4.00
CA PRO A 162 3.43 17.43 -4.31
C PRO A 162 3.16 18.69 -5.12
N SER A 163 2.24 18.60 -6.09
CA SER A 163 1.88 19.71 -6.96
C SER A 163 1.21 20.85 -6.19
N ILE A 164 0.22 20.56 -5.34
CA ILE A 164 -0.53 21.57 -4.59
C ILE A 164 0.29 22.15 -3.43
N SER A 165 1.03 21.33 -2.68
CA SER A 165 1.76 21.77 -1.49
C SER A 165 2.95 22.64 -1.86
N VAL A 166 3.74 22.23 -2.86
CA VAL A 166 4.89 23.04 -3.33
C VAL A 166 4.40 24.33 -4.01
N LEU A 167 3.35 24.28 -4.83
CA LEU A 167 2.80 25.47 -5.47
C LEU A 167 2.22 26.46 -4.46
N SER A 168 1.53 25.96 -3.43
CA SER A 168 0.96 26.80 -2.36
C SER A 168 2.03 27.44 -1.49
N ALA A 169 3.10 26.70 -1.16
CA ALA A 169 4.24 27.25 -0.43
C ALA A 169 4.97 28.35 -1.23
N MET A 170 5.15 28.15 -2.54
CA MET A 170 5.76 29.16 -3.42
C MET A 170 4.85 30.36 -3.67
N GLY A 171 3.55 30.22 -3.40
CA GLY A 171 2.56 31.30 -3.42
C GLY A 171 2.88 32.48 -2.48
N GLY A 172 3.81 32.32 -1.53
CA GLY A 172 4.31 33.43 -0.72
C GLY A 172 4.98 34.53 -1.55
N ILE A 173 5.71 34.20 -2.62
CA ILE A 173 6.48 35.18 -3.40
C ILE A 173 5.68 35.72 -4.60
N LYS A 174 4.47 36.24 -4.34
CA LYS A 174 3.58 36.78 -5.38
C LYS A 174 4.19 37.90 -6.22
N SER A 175 5.18 38.62 -5.70
CA SER A 175 5.87 39.71 -6.41
C SER A 175 6.58 39.26 -7.68
N LEU A 176 6.92 37.98 -7.83
CA LEU A 176 7.60 37.43 -9.01
C LEU A 176 6.64 37.08 -10.17
N GLY A 177 5.32 37.05 -9.92
CA GLY A 177 4.31 36.65 -10.90
C GLY A 177 4.07 35.13 -10.99
N THR A 178 2.90 34.75 -11.50
CA THR A 178 2.43 33.34 -11.51
C THR A 178 3.33 32.41 -12.30
N ASP A 179 3.83 32.82 -13.47
CA ASP A 179 4.67 31.94 -14.30
C ASP A 179 6.02 31.67 -13.62
N ALA A 180 6.61 32.64 -12.92
CA ALA A 180 7.84 32.44 -12.17
C ALA A 180 7.64 31.45 -11.00
N ILE A 181 6.52 31.60 -10.26
CA ILE A 181 6.15 30.67 -9.18
C ILE A 181 6.04 29.25 -9.71
N VAL A 182 5.35 29.04 -10.84
CA VAL A 182 5.19 27.72 -11.46
C VAL A 182 6.54 27.08 -11.82
N TRP A 183 7.46 27.83 -12.44
CA TRP A 183 8.77 27.30 -12.81
C TRP A 183 9.66 27.00 -11.61
N ILE A 184 9.59 27.82 -10.55
CA ILE A 184 10.27 27.55 -9.27
C ILE A 184 9.72 26.27 -8.66
N SER A 185 8.40 26.10 -8.61
CA SER A 185 7.76 24.87 -8.12
C SER A 185 8.19 23.64 -8.94
N VAL A 186 8.26 23.74 -10.26
CA VAL A 186 8.74 22.65 -11.14
C VAL A 186 10.19 22.29 -10.81
N ALA A 187 11.07 23.28 -10.63
CA ALA A 187 12.46 23.03 -10.25
C ALA A 187 12.53 22.28 -8.90
N ILE A 188 11.79 22.75 -7.89
CA ILE A 188 11.72 22.10 -6.57
C ILE A 188 11.21 20.65 -6.70
N LEU A 189 10.17 20.41 -7.49
CA LEU A 189 9.64 19.06 -7.72
C LEU A 189 10.70 18.15 -8.36
N ILE A 190 11.42 18.61 -9.39
CA ILE A 190 12.48 17.81 -10.02
C ILE A 190 13.58 17.46 -8.99
N PHE A 191 14.05 18.44 -8.21
CA PHE A 191 15.05 18.19 -7.17
C PHE A 191 14.53 17.21 -6.11
N LEU A 192 13.27 17.35 -5.71
CA LEU A 192 12.61 16.45 -4.77
C LEU A 192 12.59 15.01 -5.28
N PHE A 193 12.18 14.79 -6.53
CA PHE A 193 12.09 13.46 -7.13
C PHE A 193 13.46 12.83 -7.43
N VAL A 194 14.46 13.63 -7.81
CA VAL A 194 15.85 13.17 -7.95
C VAL A 194 16.44 12.78 -6.59
N GLY A 195 16.07 13.49 -5.53
CA GLY A 195 16.50 13.23 -4.16
C GLY A 195 15.93 11.94 -3.54
N GLN A 196 14.84 11.38 -4.07
CA GLN A 196 14.17 10.22 -3.46
C GLN A 196 15.06 8.97 -3.39
N ARG A 197 16.04 8.82 -4.29
CA ARG A 197 16.97 7.66 -4.30
C ARG A 197 17.80 7.51 -3.03
N PHE A 198 17.98 8.60 -2.27
CA PHE A 198 18.77 8.58 -1.04
C PHE A 198 18.01 8.00 0.16
N GLY A 199 16.74 7.63 -0.04
CA GLY A 199 15.92 6.95 0.95
C GLY A 199 15.53 7.83 2.14
N THR A 200 14.55 7.34 2.91
CA THR A 200 14.03 7.98 4.12
C THR A 200 14.72 7.52 5.41
N ASP A 201 15.78 6.72 5.29
CA ASP A 201 16.36 5.91 6.38
C ASP A 201 16.90 6.76 7.56
N LYS A 202 17.46 7.94 7.28
CA LYS A 202 17.92 8.90 8.30
C LYS A 202 16.96 10.09 8.51
N VAL A 203 15.82 10.04 7.84
CA VAL A 203 15.09 11.26 7.51
C VAL A 203 13.91 11.50 8.46
N GLY A 204 13.25 10.46 8.99
CA GLY A 204 12.21 10.63 10.01
C GLY A 204 12.70 11.35 11.28
N LEU A 205 13.95 11.14 11.69
CA LEU A 205 14.61 11.87 12.79
C LEU A 205 14.90 13.34 12.45
N THR A 206 15.08 13.66 11.17
CA THR A 206 15.39 15.01 10.70
C THR A 206 14.12 15.80 10.36
N PHE A 207 13.10 15.12 9.83
CA PHE A 207 11.81 15.69 9.47
C PHE A 207 10.92 15.99 10.67
N ALA A 208 10.94 15.14 11.70
CA ALA A 208 10.14 15.37 12.89
C ALA A 208 10.42 16.72 13.56
N PRO A 209 11.69 17.13 13.82
CA PRO A 209 12.01 18.47 14.31
C PRO A 209 11.50 19.60 13.40
N ILE A 210 11.67 19.47 12.08
CA ILE A 210 11.26 20.51 11.12
C ILE A 210 9.74 20.68 11.13
N LEU A 211 8.98 19.57 11.06
CA LEU A 211 7.53 19.63 11.11
C LEU A 211 7.01 20.03 12.50
N SER A 212 7.68 19.67 13.59
CA SER A 212 7.36 20.20 14.91
C SER A 212 7.54 21.71 14.97
N VAL A 213 8.63 22.27 14.41
CA VAL A 213 8.82 23.72 14.30
C VAL A 213 7.71 24.34 13.46
N TRP A 214 7.33 23.73 12.35
CA TRP A 214 6.19 24.18 11.54
C TRP A 214 4.87 24.22 12.32
N PHE A 215 4.50 23.14 13.00
CA PHE A 215 3.27 23.06 13.79
C PHE A 215 3.25 24.10 14.91
N LEU A 216 4.37 24.24 15.64
CA LEU A 216 4.50 25.28 16.66
C LEU A 216 4.44 26.69 16.09
N SER A 217 4.99 26.91 14.88
CA SER A 217 4.97 28.22 14.21
C SER A 217 3.56 28.61 13.76
N ILE A 218 2.80 27.70 13.11
CA ILE A 218 1.41 27.98 12.71
C ILE A 218 0.52 28.16 13.95
N MET A 219 0.77 27.42 15.03
CA MET A 219 0.04 27.59 16.29
C MET A 219 0.33 28.95 16.92
N GLY A 220 1.60 29.37 16.96
CA GLY A 220 2.02 30.67 17.49
C GLY A 220 1.43 31.85 16.70
N ILE A 221 1.49 31.79 15.36
CA ILE A 221 0.87 32.79 14.48
C ILE A 221 -0.66 32.77 14.63
N GLY A 222 -1.26 31.60 14.79
CA GLY A 222 -2.69 31.46 15.01
C GLY A 222 -3.15 32.16 16.29
N PHE A 223 -2.45 31.94 17.41
CA PHE A 223 -2.71 32.66 18.66
C PHE A 223 -2.47 34.17 18.54
N TYR A 224 -1.38 34.57 17.89
CA TYR A 224 -1.09 35.98 17.64
C TYR A 224 -2.24 36.66 16.90
N ASN A 225 -2.74 36.05 15.83
CA ASN A 225 -3.83 36.61 15.04
C ASN A 225 -5.17 36.63 15.79
N LEU A 226 -5.43 35.59 16.60
CA LEU A 226 -6.61 35.54 17.45
C LEU A 226 -6.66 36.72 18.44
N PHE A 227 -5.56 36.99 19.15
CA PHE A 227 -5.51 38.08 20.14
C PHE A 227 -5.39 39.46 19.51
N LYS A 228 -4.74 39.58 18.34
CA LYS A 228 -4.53 40.87 17.67
C LYS A 228 -5.75 41.35 16.88
N HIS A 229 -6.46 40.45 16.19
CA HIS A 229 -7.47 40.84 15.22
C HIS A 229 -8.89 40.72 15.73
N ASP A 230 -9.33 39.52 16.14
CA ASP A 230 -10.68 39.32 16.65
C ASP A 230 -10.83 38.02 17.46
N ILE A 231 -11.04 38.15 18.77
CA ILE A 231 -11.33 37.02 19.68
C ILE A 231 -12.76 36.50 19.46
N GLY A 232 -13.65 37.31 18.89
CA GLY A 232 -15.04 36.98 18.61
C GLY A 232 -15.21 35.78 17.69
N VAL A 233 -14.21 35.40 16.89
CA VAL A 233 -14.27 34.21 16.01
C VAL A 233 -14.41 32.90 16.78
N LEU A 234 -14.08 32.86 18.08
CA LEU A 234 -14.28 31.67 18.93
C LEU A 234 -15.74 31.26 19.07
N ARG A 235 -16.70 32.14 18.74
CA ARG A 235 -18.11 31.76 18.61
C ARG A 235 -18.34 30.66 17.57
N ALA A 236 -17.40 30.40 16.67
CA ALA A 236 -17.42 29.27 15.74
C ALA A 236 -17.46 27.89 16.41
N PHE A 237 -17.09 27.76 17.70
CA PHE A 237 -17.29 26.54 18.47
C PHE A 237 -18.77 26.22 18.74
N TYR A 238 -19.67 27.18 18.51
CA TYR A 238 -21.10 26.95 18.63
C TYR A 238 -21.68 26.47 17.29
N PRO A 239 -22.26 25.25 17.20
CA PRO A 239 -22.70 24.68 15.92
C PRO A 239 -23.77 25.50 15.18
N GLN A 240 -24.47 26.40 15.86
CA GLN A 240 -25.50 27.24 15.24
C GLN A 240 -24.96 28.04 14.05
N TYR A 241 -23.68 28.44 14.09
CA TYR A 241 -23.04 29.18 12.99
C TYR A 241 -22.95 28.36 11.69
N ILE A 242 -22.96 27.02 11.77
CA ILE A 242 -23.07 26.15 10.58
C ILE A 242 -24.45 26.33 9.94
N PHE A 243 -25.51 26.26 10.74
CA PHE A 243 -26.89 26.42 10.25
C PHE A 243 -27.10 27.83 9.66
N ASP A 244 -26.60 28.86 10.34
CA ASP A 244 -26.69 30.24 9.86
C ASP A 244 -25.90 30.45 8.56
N TYR A 245 -24.73 29.82 8.42
CA TYR A 245 -23.93 29.85 7.20
C TYR A 245 -24.69 29.29 5.99
N PHE A 246 -25.31 28.11 6.14
CA PHE A 246 -26.11 27.51 5.06
C PHE A 246 -27.41 28.28 4.82
N LYS A 247 -28.04 28.81 5.86
CA LYS A 247 -29.25 29.64 5.73
C LYS A 247 -28.99 30.92 4.94
N ARG A 248 -27.84 31.56 5.14
CA ARG A 248 -27.43 32.77 4.40
C ARG A 248 -26.98 32.47 2.98
N ASN A 249 -26.13 31.46 2.78
CA ASN A 249 -25.44 31.24 1.52
C ASN A 249 -26.11 30.23 0.59
N GLY A 250 -27.03 29.40 1.10
CA GLY A 250 -27.76 28.39 0.33
C GLY A 250 -26.85 27.54 -0.56
N LYS A 251 -27.10 27.56 -1.88
CA LYS A 251 -26.30 26.84 -2.88
C LYS A 251 -24.81 27.22 -2.86
N ARG A 252 -24.47 28.48 -2.62
CA ARG A 252 -23.05 28.92 -2.55
C ARG A 252 -22.35 28.34 -1.32
N GLY A 253 -23.07 28.25 -0.20
CA GLY A 253 -22.58 27.58 1.01
C GLY A 253 -22.27 26.11 0.73
N TRP A 254 -23.14 25.41 0.00
CA TRP A 254 -22.88 24.04 -0.43
C TRP A 254 -21.66 23.92 -1.36
N ILE A 255 -21.50 24.81 -2.35
CA ILE A 255 -20.31 24.80 -3.24
C ILE A 255 -19.01 25.07 -2.46
N SER A 256 -19.06 25.94 -1.44
CA SER A 256 -17.90 26.26 -0.60
C SER A 256 -17.39 25.06 0.22
N LEU A 257 -18.23 24.05 0.45
CA LEU A 257 -17.82 22.81 1.12
C LEU A 257 -16.70 22.08 0.37
N GLY A 258 -16.62 22.20 -0.97
CA GLY A 258 -15.52 21.62 -1.73
C GLY A 258 -14.17 22.25 -1.39
N GLY A 259 -14.14 23.54 -1.05
CA GLY A 259 -12.93 24.21 -0.55
C GLY A 259 -12.67 23.91 0.92
N ILE A 260 -13.72 23.85 1.76
CA ILE A 260 -13.60 23.48 3.18
C ILE A 260 -13.08 22.05 3.34
N PHE A 261 -13.49 21.13 2.46
CA PHE A 261 -13.04 19.73 2.47
C PHE A 261 -11.52 19.59 2.39
N LEU A 262 -10.83 20.57 1.80
CA LEU A 262 -9.38 20.59 1.70
C LEU A 262 -8.68 20.66 3.08
N CYS A 263 -9.38 20.91 4.19
CA CYS A 263 -8.80 20.77 5.52
C CYS A 263 -8.57 19.30 5.93
N LEU A 264 -9.20 18.36 5.23
CA LEU A 264 -9.11 16.92 5.48
C LEU A 264 -8.01 16.22 4.68
N THR A 265 -7.38 16.93 3.75
CA THR A 265 -6.32 16.39 2.91
C THR A 265 -5.18 15.91 3.79
N GLY A 266 -4.67 14.70 3.53
CA GLY A 266 -3.69 14.03 4.40
C GLY A 266 -4.27 13.12 5.48
N THR A 267 -5.59 13.11 5.71
CA THR A 267 -6.21 12.16 6.64
C THR A 267 -6.16 10.72 6.12
N GLU A 268 -6.35 10.54 4.80
CA GLU A 268 -6.22 9.23 4.18
C GLU A 268 -4.76 8.78 4.10
N ALA A 269 -3.84 9.70 3.79
CA ALA A 269 -2.39 9.44 3.85
C ALA A 269 -1.98 8.94 5.24
N MET A 270 -2.52 9.53 6.31
CA MET A 270 -2.29 9.06 7.67
C MET A 270 -2.70 7.60 7.88
N PHE A 271 -3.77 7.14 7.21
CA PHE A 271 -4.17 5.75 7.28
C PHE A 271 -3.31 4.85 6.40
N ALA A 272 -2.96 5.29 5.19
CA ALA A 272 -2.11 4.53 4.27
C ALA A 272 -0.69 4.31 4.83
N ASP A 273 -0.10 5.32 5.48
CA ASP A 273 1.28 5.31 5.98
C ASP A 273 1.42 4.76 7.42
N LEU A 274 0.42 4.03 7.92
CA LEU A 274 0.44 3.47 9.27
C LEU A 274 1.56 2.44 9.49
N GLY A 275 2.01 1.75 8.43
CA GLY A 275 2.93 0.58 8.48
C GLY A 275 4.23 0.77 9.28
N HIS A 276 4.60 2.02 9.56
CA HIS A 276 5.81 2.40 10.29
C HIS A 276 5.60 2.72 11.78
N PHE A 277 4.35 2.97 12.19
CA PHE A 277 4.04 3.57 13.49
C PHE A 277 2.95 2.79 14.22
N ASN A 278 3.09 2.69 15.54
CA ASN A 278 2.04 2.11 16.36
C ASN A 278 0.84 3.06 16.42
N VAL A 279 -0.38 2.54 16.33
CA VAL A 279 -1.65 3.27 16.49
C VAL A 279 -1.63 4.23 17.68
N ARG A 280 -1.08 3.81 18.83
CA ARG A 280 -1.00 4.67 20.03
C ARG A 280 -0.08 5.88 19.84
N ALA A 281 1.02 5.72 19.11
CA ALA A 281 1.95 6.81 18.81
C ALA A 281 1.28 7.87 17.91
N VAL A 282 0.54 7.41 16.90
CA VAL A 282 -0.27 8.27 16.01
C VAL A 282 -1.38 8.98 16.80
N GLN A 283 -2.06 8.28 17.71
CA GLN A 283 -3.09 8.89 18.57
C GLN A 283 -2.53 10.01 19.46
N ILE A 284 -1.38 9.78 20.10
CA ILE A 284 -0.74 10.78 20.96
C ILE A 284 -0.32 11.99 20.12
N SER A 285 0.48 11.78 19.08
CA SER A 285 1.04 12.88 18.28
C SER A 285 -0.02 13.72 17.56
N PHE A 286 -1.06 13.07 17.02
CA PHE A 286 -2.18 13.78 16.41
C PHE A 286 -2.94 14.62 17.44
N SER A 287 -3.29 14.03 18.59
CA SER A 287 -4.14 14.68 19.60
C SER A 287 -3.43 15.81 20.34
N THR A 288 -2.11 15.69 20.58
CA THR A 288 -1.37 16.65 21.42
C THR A 288 -0.70 17.76 20.63
N MET A 289 -0.35 17.54 19.36
CA MET A 289 0.39 18.53 18.58
C MET A 289 -0.31 18.92 17.28
N VAL A 290 -0.68 17.96 16.44
CA VAL A 290 -1.17 18.26 15.08
C VAL A 290 -2.54 18.92 15.12
N TYR A 291 -3.51 18.26 15.74
CA TYR A 291 -4.88 18.76 15.86
C TYR A 291 -4.94 20.17 16.49
N PRO A 292 -4.34 20.43 17.68
CA PRO A 292 -4.38 21.77 18.25
C PRO A 292 -3.67 22.80 17.38
N SER A 293 -2.52 22.48 16.78
CA SER A 293 -1.78 23.43 15.94
C SER A 293 -2.57 23.85 14.71
N VAL A 294 -3.16 22.89 14.01
CA VAL A 294 -3.93 23.13 12.77
C VAL A 294 -5.24 23.87 13.07
N ILE A 295 -5.96 23.49 14.13
CA ILE A 295 -7.19 24.21 14.54
C ILE A 295 -6.88 25.66 14.93
N VAL A 296 -5.83 25.90 15.72
CA VAL A 296 -5.42 27.26 16.10
C VAL A 296 -4.99 28.07 14.89
N ALA A 297 -4.32 27.45 13.91
CA ALA A 297 -3.98 28.12 12.65
C ALA A 297 -5.24 28.59 11.90
N TYR A 298 -6.26 27.73 11.75
CA TYR A 298 -7.53 28.12 11.13
C TYR A 298 -8.26 29.22 11.90
N ILE A 299 -8.31 29.12 13.24
CA ILE A 299 -8.89 30.15 14.11
C ILE A 299 -8.20 31.50 13.89
N GLY A 300 -6.86 31.52 13.84
CA GLY A 300 -6.11 32.75 13.61
C GLY A 300 -6.31 33.34 12.22
N GLN A 301 -6.35 32.50 11.18
CA GLN A 301 -6.68 32.95 9.82
C GLN A 301 -8.09 33.54 9.73
N ALA A 302 -9.07 32.92 10.40
CA ALA A 302 -10.41 33.47 10.49
C ALA A 302 -10.44 34.83 11.19
N ALA A 303 -9.72 34.97 12.31
CA ALA A 303 -9.61 36.24 13.04
C ALA A 303 -9.04 37.36 12.15
N TYR A 304 -8.02 37.03 11.36
CA TYR A 304 -7.45 37.96 10.38
C TYR A 304 -8.45 38.36 9.29
N LEU A 305 -9.13 37.39 8.68
CA LEU A 305 -10.09 37.62 7.59
C LEU A 305 -11.33 38.42 8.01
N THR A 306 -11.71 38.39 9.29
CA THR A 306 -12.79 39.26 9.80
C THR A 306 -12.44 40.74 9.68
N LYS A 307 -11.15 41.10 9.75
CA LYS A 307 -10.66 42.48 9.60
C LYS A 307 -10.22 42.82 8.17
N PHE A 308 -9.68 41.83 7.44
CA PHE A 308 -9.15 42.01 6.09
C PHE A 308 -9.82 41.06 5.09
N PRO A 309 -11.11 41.25 4.79
CA PRO A 309 -11.89 40.32 3.96
C PRO A 309 -11.42 40.26 2.50
N ASP A 310 -10.71 41.27 2.00
CA ASP A 310 -10.22 41.31 0.61
C ASP A 310 -8.95 40.46 0.40
N GLN A 311 -8.30 39.99 1.47
CA GLN A 311 -7.00 39.31 1.40
C GLN A 311 -7.09 37.77 1.36
N VAL A 312 -8.26 37.23 0.98
CA VAL A 312 -8.50 35.78 0.88
C VAL A 312 -7.40 35.03 0.09
N PRO A 313 -7.00 35.46 -1.13
CA PRO A 313 -6.07 34.67 -1.96
C PRO A 313 -4.66 34.53 -1.40
N ASN A 314 -4.30 35.28 -0.34
CA ASN A 314 -3.00 35.19 0.31
C ASN A 314 -3.12 35.14 1.84
N THR A 315 -4.27 34.68 2.36
CA THR A 315 -4.61 34.78 3.79
C THR A 315 -3.48 34.32 4.70
N PHE A 316 -2.90 33.15 4.40
CA PHE A 316 -1.83 32.57 5.21
C PHE A 316 -0.66 33.54 5.36
N TYR A 317 -0.04 33.93 4.25
CA TYR A 317 1.15 34.79 4.26
C TYR A 317 0.86 36.22 4.71
N ALA A 318 -0.32 36.76 4.36
CA ALA A 318 -0.75 38.09 4.75
C ALA A 318 -1.02 38.22 6.26
N SER A 319 -1.37 37.11 6.91
CA SER A 319 -1.61 37.05 8.35
C SER A 319 -0.34 36.94 9.21
N ILE A 320 0.85 36.88 8.59
CA ILE A 320 2.12 36.74 9.30
C ILE A 320 2.68 38.12 9.65
N PRO A 321 3.19 38.35 10.87
CA PRO A 321 3.91 39.58 11.21
C PRO A 321 5.15 39.79 10.34
N ASP A 322 5.42 41.02 9.90
CA ASP A 322 6.54 41.35 8.99
C ASP A 322 7.90 40.76 9.42
N PRO A 323 8.32 40.79 10.70
CA PRO A 323 9.61 40.21 11.10
C PRO A 323 9.69 38.68 10.97
N LEU A 324 8.54 38.00 11.04
CA LEU A 324 8.44 36.54 10.99
C LEU A 324 8.13 36.01 9.59
N TYR A 325 7.86 36.89 8.63
CA TYR A 325 7.46 36.51 7.27
C TYR A 325 8.48 35.58 6.60
N TRP A 326 9.74 36.01 6.50
CA TRP A 326 10.79 35.24 5.82
C TRP A 326 11.14 33.93 6.53
N PRO A 327 11.33 33.89 7.86
CA PRO A 327 11.47 32.63 8.59
C PRO A 327 10.30 31.68 8.31
N MET A 328 9.07 32.18 8.36
CA MET A 328 7.88 31.36 8.15
C MET A 328 7.76 30.86 6.72
N PHE A 329 8.14 31.67 5.73
CA PHE A 329 8.20 31.27 4.33
C PHE A 329 9.16 30.10 4.10
N VAL A 330 10.37 30.17 4.70
CA VAL A 330 11.36 29.09 4.60
C VAL A 330 10.82 27.81 5.25
N VAL A 331 10.27 27.89 6.47
CA VAL A 331 9.71 26.73 7.16
C VAL A 331 8.54 26.14 6.35
N ALA A 332 7.62 26.97 5.84
CA ALA A 332 6.51 26.51 4.99
C ALA A 332 6.99 25.74 3.76
N SER A 333 8.05 26.25 3.11
CA SER A 333 8.63 25.65 1.90
C SER A 333 9.24 24.28 2.19
N VAL A 334 10.02 24.17 3.27
CA VAL A 334 10.61 22.91 3.68
C VAL A 334 9.53 21.92 4.13
N SER A 335 8.52 22.38 4.87
CA SER A 335 7.38 21.55 5.28
C SER A 335 6.57 21.01 4.10
N ALA A 336 6.35 21.80 3.05
CA ALA A 336 5.68 21.34 1.84
C ALA A 336 6.49 20.27 1.07
N ILE A 337 7.83 20.42 1.04
CA ILE A 337 8.72 19.40 0.47
C ILE A 337 8.64 18.09 1.29
N ILE A 338 8.66 18.19 2.62
CA ILE A 338 8.52 17.02 3.51
C ILE A 338 7.15 16.35 3.35
N ALA A 339 6.07 17.13 3.30
CA ALA A 339 4.71 16.63 3.08
C ALA A 339 4.59 15.82 1.79
N SER A 340 5.21 16.31 0.72
CA SER A 340 5.24 15.63 -0.58
C SER A 340 5.97 14.29 -0.51
N GLN A 341 7.06 14.23 0.26
CA GLN A 341 7.90 13.03 0.40
C GLN A 341 7.15 11.87 1.04
N ALA A 342 6.38 12.14 2.09
CA ALA A 342 5.58 11.14 2.80
C ALA A 342 4.65 10.40 1.83
N LEU A 343 3.87 11.15 1.06
CA LEU A 343 2.89 10.57 0.15
C LEU A 343 3.53 9.83 -1.03
N ILE A 344 4.69 10.30 -1.52
CA ILE A 344 5.47 9.56 -2.53
C ILE A 344 5.91 8.20 -1.98
N SER A 345 6.32 8.14 -0.71
CA SER A 345 6.67 6.88 -0.04
C SER A 345 5.47 5.97 0.11
N GLY A 346 4.32 6.52 0.52
CA GLY A 346 3.05 5.79 0.58
C GLY A 346 2.65 5.20 -0.77
N ALA A 347 2.84 5.94 -1.86
CA ALA A 347 2.61 5.43 -3.22
C ALA A 347 3.51 4.24 -3.57
N PHE A 348 4.79 4.25 -3.16
CA PHE A 348 5.70 3.11 -3.35
C PHE A 348 5.29 1.89 -2.53
N ALA A 349 4.90 2.08 -1.27
CA ALA A 349 4.41 1.00 -0.40
C ALA A 349 3.15 0.35 -1.01
N ILE A 350 2.21 1.16 -1.49
CA ILE A 350 0.99 0.68 -2.15
C ILE A 350 1.31 -0.12 -3.43
N ILE A 351 2.26 0.32 -4.26
CA ILE A 351 2.66 -0.44 -5.46
C ILE A 351 3.26 -1.79 -5.04
N SER A 352 4.15 -1.81 -4.05
CA SER A 352 4.75 -3.04 -3.53
C SER A 352 3.67 -4.03 -3.03
N GLN A 353 2.71 -3.54 -2.25
CA GLN A 353 1.55 -4.34 -1.80
C GLN A 353 0.69 -4.84 -2.97
N SER A 354 0.50 -4.03 -4.01
CA SER A 354 -0.29 -4.44 -5.18
C SER A 354 0.40 -5.55 -5.99
N GLN A 355 1.73 -5.62 -5.97
CA GLN A 355 2.50 -6.69 -6.62
C GLN A 355 2.41 -8.01 -5.88
N SER A 356 2.45 -7.99 -4.55
CA SER A 356 2.32 -9.22 -3.75
C SER A 356 0.95 -9.88 -3.95
N LEU A 357 -0.08 -9.11 -4.31
CA LEU A 357 -1.42 -9.58 -4.68
C LEU A 357 -1.59 -9.91 -6.17
N GLY A 358 -0.52 -9.86 -6.97
CA GLY A 358 -0.57 -10.14 -8.41
C GLY A 358 -1.43 -9.14 -9.20
N CYS A 359 -1.58 -7.91 -8.70
CA CYS A 359 -2.43 -6.86 -9.27
C CYS A 359 -1.65 -5.79 -10.04
N PHE A 360 -0.32 -5.84 -10.03
CA PHE A 360 0.52 -4.87 -10.71
C PHE A 360 1.72 -5.55 -11.39
N PRO A 361 2.20 -5.02 -12.53
CA PRO A 361 3.43 -5.48 -13.17
C PRO A 361 4.61 -5.51 -12.20
N LYS A 362 5.53 -6.48 -12.37
CA LYS A 362 6.73 -6.57 -11.50
C LYS A 362 7.64 -5.36 -11.71
N VAL A 363 8.06 -4.68 -10.63
CA VAL A 363 8.97 -3.53 -10.68
C VAL A 363 10.14 -3.77 -9.72
N LYS A 364 11.23 -3.01 -9.85
CA LYS A 364 12.34 -3.11 -8.91
C LYS A 364 11.95 -2.45 -7.59
N VAL A 365 11.80 -3.26 -6.54
CA VAL A 365 11.56 -2.80 -5.17
C VAL A 365 12.91 -2.73 -4.46
N ILE A 366 13.35 -1.54 -4.08
CA ILE A 366 14.59 -1.35 -3.32
C ILE A 366 14.19 -0.94 -1.89
N HIS A 367 14.55 -1.76 -0.91
CA HIS A 367 14.37 -1.40 0.50
C HIS A 367 15.48 -0.43 0.92
N THR A 368 15.12 0.80 1.28
CA THR A 368 16.10 1.85 1.59
C THR A 368 16.62 1.79 3.02
N SER A 369 15.99 1.01 3.89
CA SER A 369 16.37 0.86 5.30
C SER A 369 16.44 -0.61 5.70
N ALA A 370 17.54 -1.00 6.36
CA ALA A 370 17.65 -2.30 7.03
C ALA A 370 16.87 -2.36 8.36
N LYS A 371 16.42 -1.20 8.89
CA LYS A 371 15.79 -1.06 10.22
C LYS A 371 14.29 -0.80 10.14
N TYR A 372 13.80 -0.22 9.04
CA TYR A 372 12.40 0.16 8.83
C TYR A 372 11.88 -0.37 7.49
N GLU A 373 11.20 -1.52 7.55
CA GLU A 373 10.94 -2.39 6.40
C GLU A 373 9.94 -1.84 5.36
N GLY A 374 9.04 -0.93 5.74
CA GLY A 374 8.10 -0.29 4.79
C GLY A 374 8.72 0.84 3.94
N GLN A 375 10.00 1.19 4.15
CA GLN A 375 10.65 2.25 3.38
C GLN A 375 11.12 1.68 2.03
N VAL A 376 10.21 1.75 1.08
CA VAL A 376 10.36 1.21 -0.26
C VAL A 376 10.66 2.34 -1.24
N TYR A 377 11.68 2.16 -2.06
CA TYR A 377 11.96 3.01 -3.21
C TYR A 377 11.78 2.22 -4.51
N ILE A 378 10.97 2.75 -5.41
CA ILE A 378 10.72 2.18 -6.73
C ILE A 378 11.12 3.19 -7.80
N PRO A 379 12.26 3.02 -8.48
CA PRO A 379 12.78 4.00 -9.44
C PRO A 379 11.79 4.32 -10.57
N GLU A 380 11.17 3.30 -11.16
CA GLU A 380 10.26 3.46 -12.31
C GLU A 380 9.03 4.30 -11.95
N ILE A 381 8.42 4.00 -10.79
CA ILE A 381 7.26 4.74 -10.29
C ILE A 381 7.66 6.16 -9.89
N ASN A 382 8.86 6.36 -9.32
CA ASN A 382 9.37 7.69 -8.98
C ASN A 382 9.42 8.61 -10.20
N TYR A 383 9.93 8.13 -11.34
CA TYR A 383 9.98 8.92 -12.58
C TYR A 383 8.57 9.18 -13.15
N ILE A 384 7.67 8.20 -13.10
CA ILE A 384 6.28 8.37 -13.56
C ILE A 384 5.57 9.43 -12.71
N LEU A 385 5.70 9.36 -11.38
CA LEU A 385 5.13 10.35 -10.46
C LEU A 385 5.75 11.74 -10.69
N MET A 386 7.06 11.83 -10.89
CA MET A 386 7.75 13.10 -11.18
C MET A 386 7.16 13.78 -12.43
N ILE A 387 7.07 13.03 -13.54
CA ILE A 387 6.53 13.55 -14.80
C ILE A 387 5.07 13.98 -14.60
N ALA A 388 4.27 13.16 -13.93
CA ALA A 388 2.88 13.48 -13.65
C ALA A 388 2.74 14.77 -12.81
N CYS A 389 3.50 14.93 -11.73
CA CYS A 389 3.49 16.13 -10.88
C CYS A 389 3.89 17.39 -11.67
N VAL A 390 4.91 17.30 -12.51
CA VAL A 390 5.35 18.42 -13.36
C VAL A 390 4.26 18.78 -14.37
N LEU A 391 3.64 17.80 -15.03
CA LEU A 391 2.54 18.04 -15.98
C LEU A 391 1.31 18.67 -15.30
N VAL A 392 0.95 18.21 -14.10
CA VAL A 392 -0.15 18.81 -13.32
C VAL A 392 0.18 20.25 -12.96
N THR A 393 1.39 20.50 -12.46
CA THR A 393 1.81 21.85 -12.05
C THR A 393 1.81 22.82 -13.23
N LEU A 394 2.35 22.41 -14.39
CA LEU A 394 2.37 23.22 -15.62
C LEU A 394 0.97 23.41 -16.23
N GLY A 395 0.12 22.37 -16.18
CA GLY A 395 -1.21 22.38 -16.78
C GLY A 395 -2.21 23.24 -16.01
N PHE A 396 -2.20 23.17 -14.68
CA PHE A 396 -3.17 23.89 -13.85
C PHE A 396 -2.74 25.29 -13.45
N LYS A 397 -1.43 25.51 -13.22
CA LYS A 397 -0.79 26.76 -12.81
C LYS A 397 -1.25 27.42 -11.50
N THR A 398 -2.47 27.13 -11.03
CA THR A 398 -3.07 27.74 -9.84
C THR A 398 -3.53 26.70 -8.82
N THR A 399 -3.32 27.02 -7.54
CA THR A 399 -3.71 26.18 -6.41
C THR A 399 -5.20 25.86 -6.40
N ASP A 400 -6.07 26.81 -6.75
CA ASP A 400 -7.53 26.63 -6.67
C ASP A 400 -8.02 25.51 -7.60
N LYS A 401 -7.45 25.41 -8.81
CA LYS A 401 -7.86 24.38 -9.78
C LYS A 401 -7.33 23.01 -9.39
N ILE A 402 -6.09 22.95 -8.88
CA ILE A 402 -5.51 21.71 -8.34
C ILE A 402 -6.31 21.26 -7.11
N GLY A 403 -6.70 22.18 -6.23
CA GLY A 403 -7.53 21.92 -5.06
C GLY A 403 -8.89 21.29 -5.41
N ASN A 404 -9.54 21.75 -6.48
CA ASN A 404 -10.80 21.15 -6.93
C ASN A 404 -10.61 19.68 -7.38
N ALA A 405 -9.54 19.39 -8.12
CA ALA A 405 -9.18 18.02 -8.47
C ALA A 405 -8.90 17.19 -7.23
N TYR A 406 -8.11 17.76 -6.33
CA TYR A 406 -7.64 17.09 -5.14
C TYR A 406 -8.76 16.69 -4.18
N GLY A 407 -9.71 17.60 -3.93
CA GLY A 407 -10.87 17.32 -3.07
C GLY A 407 -11.75 16.18 -3.58
N ILE A 408 -11.94 16.04 -4.90
CA ILE A 408 -12.73 14.94 -5.48
C ILE A 408 -12.05 13.59 -5.26
N ALA A 409 -10.75 13.49 -5.53
CA ALA A 409 -10.00 12.24 -5.36
C ALA A 409 -10.11 11.72 -3.92
N VAL A 410 -9.77 12.58 -2.95
CA VAL A 410 -9.75 12.22 -1.54
C VAL A 410 -11.17 11.93 -1.02
N CYS A 411 -12.20 12.70 -1.42
CA CYS A 411 -13.60 12.40 -1.07
C CYS A 411 -14.01 10.99 -1.48
N PHE A 412 -13.72 10.58 -2.72
CA PHE A 412 -14.07 9.24 -3.20
C PHE A 412 -13.37 8.15 -2.41
N VAL A 413 -12.07 8.32 -2.12
CA VAL A 413 -11.33 7.35 -1.32
C VAL A 413 -11.91 7.25 0.08
N MET A 414 -12.24 8.38 0.73
CA MET A 414 -12.84 8.35 2.07
C MET A 414 -14.16 7.56 2.11
N VAL A 415 -15.01 7.71 1.09
CA VAL A 415 -16.25 6.94 0.96
C VAL A 415 -15.96 5.44 0.78
N ILE A 416 -15.00 5.09 -0.09
CA ILE A 416 -14.55 3.71 -0.30
C ILE A 416 -14.05 3.11 1.02
N THR A 417 -13.20 3.83 1.74
CA THR A 417 -12.65 3.44 3.04
C THR A 417 -13.77 3.24 4.07
N THR A 418 -14.76 4.13 4.15
CA THR A 418 -15.94 3.97 5.03
C THR A 418 -16.72 2.69 4.70
N CYS A 419 -16.93 2.39 3.42
CA CYS A 419 -17.59 1.15 3.00
C CYS A 419 -16.77 -0.11 3.36
N MET A 420 -15.45 -0.09 3.13
CA MET A 420 -14.58 -1.23 3.43
C MET A 420 -14.44 -1.49 4.93
N VAL A 421 -14.26 -0.44 5.74
CA VAL A 421 -14.22 -0.55 7.20
C VAL A 421 -15.55 -1.06 7.74
N THR A 422 -16.68 -0.67 7.14
CA THR A 422 -18.00 -1.23 7.49
C THR A 422 -18.05 -2.75 7.28
N LEU A 423 -17.48 -3.26 6.17
CA LEU A 423 -17.37 -4.70 5.94
C LEU A 423 -16.46 -5.39 6.98
N ILE A 424 -15.36 -4.75 7.36
CA ILE A 424 -14.45 -5.27 8.41
C ILE A 424 -15.14 -5.29 9.78
N MET A 425 -15.90 -4.24 10.13
CA MET A 425 -16.69 -4.22 11.37
C MET A 425 -17.72 -5.37 11.41
N LEU A 426 -18.28 -5.74 10.25
CA LEU A 426 -19.24 -6.82 10.11
C LEU A 426 -18.59 -8.21 10.19
N VAL A 427 -17.51 -8.43 9.45
CA VAL A 427 -16.89 -9.76 9.23
C VAL A 427 -15.80 -10.06 10.25
N VAL A 428 -14.89 -9.11 10.48
CA VAL A 428 -13.68 -9.29 11.30
C VAL A 428 -13.94 -8.92 12.76
N TRP A 429 -14.37 -7.68 13.03
CA TRP A 429 -14.57 -7.20 14.41
C TRP A 429 -15.86 -7.71 15.06
N LYS A 430 -16.78 -8.27 14.26
CA LYS A 430 -18.06 -8.83 14.71
C LYS A 430 -18.85 -7.85 15.61
N THR A 431 -18.76 -6.54 15.35
CA THR A 431 -19.32 -5.48 16.20
C THR A 431 -20.85 -5.45 16.18
N SER A 432 -21.53 -4.87 17.18
CA SER A 432 -23.00 -4.77 17.19
C SER A 432 -23.56 -3.98 16.00
N ILE A 433 -24.71 -4.41 15.44
CA ILE A 433 -25.30 -3.76 14.25
C ILE A 433 -25.57 -2.27 14.44
N TRP A 434 -25.96 -1.87 15.66
CA TRP A 434 -26.22 -0.47 15.99
C TRP A 434 -24.98 0.39 15.88
N LYS A 435 -23.81 -0.09 16.34
CA LYS A 435 -22.55 0.64 16.20
C LYS A 435 -22.11 0.76 14.74
N ILE A 436 -22.34 -0.30 13.95
CA ILE A 436 -22.03 -0.33 12.52
C ILE A 436 -22.94 0.62 11.74
N ALA A 437 -24.25 0.58 12.01
CA ALA A 437 -25.22 1.48 11.40
C ALA A 437 -24.94 2.93 11.79
N LEU A 438 -24.62 3.20 13.06
CA LEU A 438 -24.23 4.53 13.52
C LEU A 438 -22.99 5.04 12.79
N PHE A 439 -21.94 4.21 12.67
CA PHE A 439 -20.73 4.56 11.93
C PHE A 439 -21.02 4.88 10.46
N LEU A 440 -21.72 3.98 9.76
CA LEU A 440 -22.01 4.13 8.33
C LEU A 440 -22.92 5.33 8.05
N ILE A 441 -23.97 5.52 8.85
CA ILE A 441 -24.92 6.62 8.65
C ILE A 441 -24.26 7.96 8.98
N LEU A 442 -23.55 8.07 10.10
CA LEU A 442 -22.94 9.33 10.53
C LEU A 442 -21.85 9.78 9.53
N PHE A 443 -20.85 8.93 9.29
CA PHE A 443 -19.71 9.32 8.45
C PHE A 443 -20.05 9.26 6.96
N GLY A 444 -20.82 8.25 6.54
CA GLY A 444 -21.25 8.13 5.15
C GLY A 444 -22.10 9.31 4.69
N LEU A 445 -23.03 9.82 5.51
CA LEU A 445 -23.81 11.00 5.12
C LEU A 445 -22.94 12.27 5.01
N ILE A 446 -22.02 12.50 5.96
CA ILE A 446 -21.12 13.66 5.92
C ILE A 446 -20.24 13.61 4.66
N GLU A 447 -19.66 12.45 4.36
CA GLU A 447 -18.82 12.26 3.17
C GLU A 447 -19.62 12.38 1.87
N LEU A 448 -20.85 11.86 1.81
CA LEU A 448 -21.71 12.04 0.64
C LEU A 448 -22.07 13.52 0.41
N VAL A 449 -22.27 14.30 1.47
CA VAL A 449 -22.46 15.76 1.36
C VAL A 449 -21.21 16.43 0.77
N TYR A 450 -20.02 16.11 1.28
CA TYR A 450 -18.76 16.63 0.73
C TYR A 450 -18.49 16.19 -0.70
N LEU A 451 -18.76 14.92 -1.02
CA LEU A 451 -18.62 14.37 -2.36
C LEU A 451 -19.57 15.08 -3.32
N SER A 452 -20.82 15.32 -2.92
CA SER A 452 -21.79 16.06 -3.74
C SER A 452 -21.31 17.47 -4.06
N ALA A 453 -20.77 18.19 -3.08
CA ALA A 453 -20.22 19.53 -3.26
C ALA A 453 -18.98 19.54 -4.15
N SER A 454 -18.08 18.56 -3.96
CA SER A 454 -16.83 18.46 -4.73
C SER A 454 -17.09 18.10 -6.19
N LEU A 455 -18.07 17.22 -6.46
CA LEU A 455 -18.50 16.87 -7.82
C LEU A 455 -19.09 18.06 -8.61
N TYR A 456 -19.58 19.10 -7.94
CA TYR A 456 -20.04 20.32 -8.63
C TYR A 456 -18.90 21.00 -9.42
N LYS A 457 -17.66 20.87 -8.95
CA LYS A 457 -16.46 21.43 -9.59
C LYS A 457 -15.75 20.44 -10.52
N PHE A 458 -16.44 19.38 -10.96
CA PHE A 458 -15.89 18.34 -11.83
C PHE A 458 -15.28 18.89 -13.13
N THR A 459 -15.96 19.83 -13.79
CA THR A 459 -15.49 20.46 -15.04
C THR A 459 -14.37 21.46 -14.83
N ALA A 460 -14.15 21.92 -13.60
CA ALA A 460 -13.11 22.91 -13.25
C ALA A 460 -11.74 22.28 -12.93
N GLY A 461 -11.48 21.06 -13.45
CA GLY A 461 -10.26 20.29 -13.20
C GLY A 461 -10.48 18.99 -12.42
N GLY A 462 -11.67 18.84 -11.82
CA GLY A 462 -12.08 17.70 -11.01
C GLY A 462 -11.97 16.31 -11.66
N TYR A 463 -12.05 16.25 -12.98
CA TYR A 463 -11.99 15.00 -13.75
C TYR A 463 -10.59 14.35 -13.78
N LEU A 464 -9.51 15.14 -13.59
CA LEU A 464 -8.15 14.66 -13.80
C LEU A 464 -7.79 13.44 -12.95
N PRO A 465 -8.03 13.42 -11.63
CA PRO A 465 -7.61 12.30 -10.80
C PRO A 465 -8.43 11.05 -11.08
N LEU A 466 -9.68 11.21 -11.53
CA LEU A 466 -10.54 10.11 -11.93
C LEU A 466 -10.07 9.48 -13.24
N VAL A 467 -9.61 10.29 -14.20
CA VAL A 467 -8.99 9.78 -15.44
C VAL A 467 -7.69 9.04 -15.13
N PHE A 468 -6.83 9.61 -14.29
CA PHE A 468 -5.60 8.97 -13.85
C PHE A 468 -5.87 7.64 -13.12
N SER A 469 -6.85 7.64 -12.21
CA SER A 469 -7.25 6.45 -11.46
C SER A 469 -7.82 5.38 -12.39
N LEU A 470 -8.63 5.76 -13.38
CA LEU A 470 -9.19 4.83 -14.36
C LEU A 470 -8.10 4.20 -15.24
N PHE A 471 -7.09 4.99 -15.62
CA PHE A 471 -5.93 4.51 -16.37
C PHE A 471 -5.14 3.47 -15.57
N LEU A 472 -4.76 3.78 -14.32
CA LEU A 472 -4.06 2.83 -13.44
C LEU A 472 -4.91 1.60 -13.13
N MET A 473 -6.19 1.77 -12.85
CA MET A 473 -7.13 0.67 -12.62
C MET A 473 -7.22 -0.26 -13.84
N THR A 474 -7.12 0.27 -15.05
CA THR A 474 -7.11 -0.53 -16.28
C THR A 474 -5.83 -1.37 -16.37
N ILE A 475 -4.66 -0.78 -16.06
CA ILE A 475 -3.39 -1.52 -16.00
C ILE A 475 -3.49 -2.66 -14.97
N MET A 476 -3.93 -2.33 -13.75
CA MET A 476 -4.06 -3.32 -12.66
C MET A 476 -5.07 -4.42 -13.00
N GLY A 477 -6.22 -4.04 -13.58
CA GLY A 477 -7.28 -4.97 -13.96
C GLY A 477 -6.84 -5.92 -15.07
N ILE A 478 -6.14 -5.42 -16.10
CA ILE A 478 -5.59 -6.26 -17.18
C ILE A 478 -4.54 -7.21 -16.62
N TRP A 479 -3.63 -6.70 -15.78
CA TRP A 479 -2.57 -7.52 -15.19
C TRP A 479 -3.13 -8.63 -14.32
N HIS A 480 -4.05 -8.30 -13.41
CA HIS A 480 -4.68 -9.28 -12.53
C HIS A 480 -5.51 -10.30 -13.32
N TYR A 481 -6.24 -9.86 -14.35
CA TYR A 481 -7.01 -10.76 -15.22
C TYR A 481 -6.12 -11.81 -15.88
N VAL A 482 -5.02 -11.38 -16.50
CA VAL A 482 -4.10 -12.30 -17.19
C VAL A 482 -3.36 -13.19 -16.20
N HIS A 483 -2.91 -12.64 -15.08
CA HIS A 483 -2.26 -13.42 -14.02
C HIS A 483 -3.17 -14.54 -13.50
N ARG A 484 -4.45 -14.23 -13.25
CA ARG A 484 -5.45 -15.23 -12.86
C ARG A 484 -5.68 -16.30 -13.94
N GLN A 485 -5.74 -15.93 -15.21
CA GLN A 485 -5.90 -16.89 -16.31
C GLN A 485 -4.68 -17.79 -16.48
N ARG A 486 -3.48 -17.23 -16.31
CA ARG A 486 -2.22 -17.99 -16.31
C ARG A 486 -2.22 -19.04 -15.20
N TYR A 487 -2.54 -18.62 -13.98
CA TYR A 487 -2.66 -19.53 -12.84
C TYR A 487 -3.71 -20.64 -13.09
N ALA A 488 -4.88 -20.29 -13.64
CA ALA A 488 -5.91 -21.26 -13.97
C ALA A 488 -5.48 -22.24 -15.07
N TYR A 489 -4.73 -21.78 -16.06
CA TYR A 489 -4.15 -22.63 -17.10
C TYR A 489 -3.17 -23.63 -16.51
N GLU A 490 -2.26 -23.19 -15.65
CA GLU A 490 -1.30 -24.08 -14.99
C GLU A 490 -1.99 -25.10 -14.08
N LEU A 491 -3.01 -24.70 -13.34
CA LEU A 491 -3.75 -25.60 -12.46
C LEU A 491 -4.49 -26.69 -13.24
N ASN A 492 -5.10 -26.34 -14.40
CA ASN A 492 -5.82 -27.27 -15.25
C ASN A 492 -4.89 -28.18 -16.05
N ASN A 493 -3.70 -27.71 -16.39
CA ASN A 493 -2.68 -28.47 -17.13
C ASN A 493 -1.57 -28.99 -16.21
N LYS A 494 -1.82 -29.09 -14.90
CA LYS A 494 -0.84 -29.62 -13.95
C LYS A 494 -0.49 -31.05 -14.33
N VAL A 495 0.80 -31.37 -14.30
CA VAL A 495 1.27 -32.72 -14.55
C VAL A 495 1.07 -33.55 -13.28
N SER A 496 0.41 -34.70 -13.39
CA SER A 496 0.29 -35.63 -12.27
C SER A 496 1.66 -36.22 -11.94
N SER A 497 1.88 -36.61 -10.68
CA SER A 497 3.11 -37.29 -10.29
C SER A 497 3.32 -38.55 -11.16
N GLU A 498 2.25 -39.30 -11.43
CA GLU A 498 2.25 -40.51 -12.28
C GLU A 498 2.78 -40.26 -13.69
N SER A 499 2.34 -39.19 -14.37
CA SER A 499 2.83 -38.86 -15.72
C SER A 499 4.32 -38.51 -15.74
N ILE A 500 4.88 -38.04 -14.62
CA ILE A 500 6.32 -37.77 -14.51
C ILE A 500 7.11 -39.05 -14.34
N ILE A 501 6.56 -40.02 -13.59
CA ILE A 501 7.16 -41.35 -13.52
C ILE A 501 7.28 -41.93 -14.92
N GLU A 502 6.23 -41.82 -15.73
CA GLU A 502 6.25 -42.28 -17.12
C GLU A 502 7.27 -41.52 -17.98
N LEU A 503 7.34 -40.20 -17.85
CA LEU A 503 8.36 -39.38 -18.52
C LEU A 503 9.77 -39.82 -18.15
N VAL A 504 10.09 -39.88 -16.86
CA VAL A 504 11.45 -40.18 -16.36
C VAL A 504 11.84 -41.64 -16.60
N LYS A 505 10.88 -42.57 -16.68
CA LYS A 505 11.14 -43.96 -17.09
C LYS A 505 11.53 -44.11 -18.55
N GLN A 506 11.36 -43.08 -19.39
CA GLN A 506 11.77 -43.18 -20.79
C GLN A 506 13.30 -43.33 -20.86
N PRO A 507 13.82 -44.36 -21.55
CA PRO A 507 15.27 -44.64 -21.63
C PRO A 507 16.08 -43.56 -22.36
N LYS A 508 15.42 -42.51 -22.86
CA LYS A 508 16.03 -41.40 -23.60
C LYS A 508 16.43 -40.22 -22.71
N ILE A 509 16.04 -40.18 -21.43
CA ILE A 509 16.32 -39.03 -20.57
C ILE A 509 17.68 -39.18 -19.89
N ASN A 510 18.60 -38.28 -20.22
CA ASN A 510 19.93 -38.23 -19.61
C ASN A 510 19.90 -37.47 -18.28
N ARG A 511 20.57 -38.01 -17.25
CA ARG A 511 20.76 -37.30 -15.97
C ARG A 511 22.13 -36.62 -15.96
N VAL A 512 22.14 -35.29 -15.93
CA VAL A 512 23.38 -34.50 -15.82
C VAL A 512 23.71 -34.24 -14.34
N PRO A 513 25.01 -34.21 -13.94
CA PRO A 513 25.39 -33.85 -12.58
C PRO A 513 24.94 -32.42 -12.24
N GLY A 514 24.75 -32.13 -10.95
CA GLY A 514 24.28 -30.82 -10.49
C GLY A 514 22.84 -30.80 -9.95
N ILE A 515 22.43 -29.63 -9.48
CA ILE A 515 21.07 -29.35 -8.98
C ILE A 515 20.31 -28.45 -9.97
N GLY A 516 19.13 -28.90 -10.39
CA GLY A 516 18.21 -28.11 -11.20
C GLY A 516 17.08 -27.51 -10.36
N LEU A 517 17.04 -26.19 -10.25
CA LEU A 517 15.98 -25.46 -9.54
C LEU A 517 14.91 -25.00 -10.52
N LEU A 518 13.71 -25.60 -10.48
CA LEU A 518 12.61 -25.20 -11.36
C LEU A 518 11.60 -24.34 -10.61
N TYR A 519 11.48 -23.07 -11.00
CA TYR A 519 10.50 -22.16 -10.40
C TYR A 519 9.09 -22.42 -10.92
N SER A 520 8.14 -22.50 -10.01
CA SER A 520 6.73 -22.81 -10.26
C SER A 520 5.84 -21.84 -9.48
N GLU A 521 4.71 -21.44 -10.08
CA GLU A 521 3.65 -20.69 -9.37
C GLU A 521 2.66 -21.64 -8.67
N LEU A 522 2.72 -22.95 -8.97
CA LEU A 522 1.86 -23.96 -8.38
C LEU A 522 2.44 -24.52 -7.07
N VAL A 523 1.73 -24.29 -5.96
CA VAL A 523 2.02 -24.92 -4.66
C VAL A 523 1.78 -26.44 -4.68
N HIS A 524 0.85 -26.89 -5.53
CA HIS A 524 0.51 -28.30 -5.71
C HIS A 524 0.49 -28.70 -7.19
N GLY A 525 1.10 -29.84 -7.50
CA GLY A 525 1.30 -30.31 -8.87
C GLY A 525 2.60 -29.80 -9.49
N ILE A 526 3.01 -30.44 -10.59
CA ILE A 526 4.23 -30.04 -11.30
C ILE A 526 3.82 -29.23 -12.53
N PRO A 527 4.46 -28.08 -12.78
CA PRO A 527 4.03 -27.20 -13.86
C PRO A 527 4.22 -27.86 -15.23
N PRO A 528 3.32 -27.57 -16.19
CA PRO A 528 3.39 -28.14 -17.54
C PRO A 528 4.70 -27.80 -18.28
N ILE A 529 5.36 -26.72 -17.88
CA ILE A 529 6.63 -26.28 -18.44
C ILE A 529 7.75 -27.31 -18.27
N PHE A 530 7.70 -28.10 -17.20
CA PHE A 530 8.68 -29.16 -16.97
C PHE A 530 8.53 -30.25 -18.03
N ARG A 531 7.30 -30.71 -18.29
CA ARG A 531 7.04 -31.68 -19.38
C ARG A 531 7.47 -31.13 -20.74
N HIS A 532 7.10 -29.88 -21.03
CA HIS A 532 7.50 -29.21 -22.26
C HIS A 532 9.04 -29.12 -22.40
N PHE A 533 9.75 -28.87 -21.30
CA PHE A 533 11.20 -28.87 -21.29
C PHE A 533 11.77 -30.26 -21.63
N ILE A 534 11.30 -31.32 -20.97
CA ILE A 534 11.75 -32.70 -21.23
C ILE A 534 11.50 -33.14 -22.67
N ASP A 535 10.32 -32.80 -23.22
CA ASP A 535 9.94 -33.18 -24.58
C ASP A 535 10.87 -32.56 -25.65
N ASN A 536 11.41 -31.36 -25.37
CA ASN A 536 12.34 -30.66 -26.27
C ASN A 536 13.82 -30.95 -25.96
N MET A 537 14.15 -31.11 -24.68
CA MET A 537 15.48 -31.41 -24.16
C MET A 537 15.38 -32.58 -23.19
N PRO A 538 15.68 -33.83 -23.63
CA PRO A 538 15.54 -35.02 -22.80
C PRO A 538 16.74 -35.15 -21.84
N SER A 539 16.96 -34.13 -21.01
CA SER A 539 18.03 -34.07 -20.02
C SER A 539 17.54 -33.42 -18.74
N VAL A 540 17.87 -34.00 -17.59
CA VAL A 540 17.45 -33.52 -16.28
C VAL A 540 18.63 -33.55 -15.32
N HIS A 541 18.67 -32.62 -14.38
CA HIS A 541 19.70 -32.64 -13.34
C HIS A 541 19.54 -33.85 -12.41
N SER A 542 20.66 -34.24 -11.81
CA SER A 542 20.76 -35.39 -10.91
C SER A 542 19.86 -35.22 -9.67
N VAL A 543 19.72 -33.98 -9.20
CA VAL A 543 18.74 -33.54 -8.19
C VAL A 543 17.87 -32.45 -8.81
N VAL A 544 16.56 -32.55 -8.65
CA VAL A 544 15.62 -31.52 -9.15
C VAL A 544 14.78 -31.01 -8.00
N ILE A 545 14.71 -29.69 -7.85
CA ILE A 545 13.90 -29.05 -6.82
C ILE A 545 12.89 -28.12 -7.50
N PHE A 546 11.60 -28.44 -7.36
CA PHE A 546 10.50 -27.56 -7.78
C PHE A 546 10.28 -26.51 -6.70
N ILE A 547 10.70 -25.27 -6.95
CA ILE A 547 10.59 -24.17 -5.99
C ILE A 547 9.30 -23.39 -6.25
N THR A 548 8.52 -23.19 -5.20
CA THR A 548 7.38 -22.26 -5.21
C THR A 548 7.62 -21.19 -4.16
N VAL A 549 7.81 -19.95 -4.61
CA VAL A 549 7.95 -18.81 -3.69
C VAL A 549 6.55 -18.30 -3.34
N LYS A 550 6.18 -18.39 -2.07
CA LYS A 550 4.88 -17.97 -1.55
C LYS A 550 5.08 -16.82 -0.58
N ARG A 551 4.58 -15.63 -0.93
CA ARG A 551 4.53 -14.50 -0.01
C ARG A 551 3.32 -14.62 0.91
N LEU A 552 3.57 -14.70 2.22
CA LEU A 552 2.56 -14.80 3.27
C LEU A 552 2.26 -13.41 3.85
N PRO A 553 1.02 -13.16 4.32
CA PRO A 553 0.63 -11.90 4.95
C PRO A 553 1.11 -11.84 6.41
N VAL A 554 2.39 -12.12 6.63
CA VAL A 554 3.11 -12.00 7.91
C VAL A 554 4.41 -11.25 7.65
N SER A 555 4.85 -10.43 8.60
CA SER A 555 6.00 -9.54 8.39
C SER A 555 7.27 -10.30 8.04
N LYS A 556 7.64 -11.30 8.86
CA LYS A 556 8.76 -12.22 8.59
C LYS A 556 8.35 -13.65 8.90
N VAL A 557 8.90 -14.57 8.13
CA VAL A 557 8.84 -16.00 8.40
C VAL A 557 10.18 -16.42 9.00
N ALA A 558 10.16 -17.12 10.14
CA ALA A 558 11.37 -17.62 10.77
C ALA A 558 12.09 -18.56 9.79
N LEU A 559 13.43 -18.49 9.73
CA LEU A 559 14.25 -19.27 8.79
C LEU A 559 13.93 -20.78 8.80
N GLU A 560 13.57 -21.32 9.96
CA GLU A 560 13.16 -22.72 10.15
C GLU A 560 11.82 -23.07 9.48
N GLU A 561 10.91 -22.10 9.36
CA GLU A 561 9.58 -22.27 8.77
C GLU A 561 9.51 -21.82 7.30
N ARG A 562 10.62 -21.25 6.76
CA ARG A 562 10.69 -20.72 5.40
C ARG A 562 10.65 -21.83 4.36
N PHE A 563 11.38 -22.92 4.56
CA PHE A 563 11.53 -23.96 3.55
C PHE A 563 10.70 -25.18 3.89
N MET A 564 9.61 -25.37 3.15
CA MET A 564 8.74 -26.54 3.30
C MET A 564 9.01 -27.54 2.19
N PHE A 565 9.73 -28.62 2.52
CA PHE A 565 10.04 -29.69 1.59
C PHE A 565 8.98 -30.79 1.56
N ARG A 566 8.79 -31.38 0.38
CA ARG A 566 8.06 -32.64 0.17
C ARG A 566 8.78 -33.45 -0.91
N GLN A 567 8.93 -34.75 -0.66
CA GLN A 567 9.46 -35.69 -1.63
C GLN A 567 8.46 -35.93 -2.78
N ILE A 568 8.94 -36.02 -4.03
CA ILE A 568 8.15 -36.49 -5.17
C ILE A 568 8.55 -37.94 -5.44
N GLU A 569 7.56 -38.84 -5.44
CA GLU A 569 7.77 -40.25 -5.75
C GLU A 569 7.92 -40.48 -7.26
N PRO A 570 8.72 -41.49 -7.70
CA PRO A 570 9.59 -42.37 -6.90
C PRO A 570 10.87 -41.72 -6.39
N ARG A 571 11.26 -42.01 -5.14
CA ARG A 571 12.49 -41.49 -4.48
C ARG A 571 13.78 -41.65 -5.28
N GLN A 572 13.94 -42.76 -6.02
CA GLN A 572 15.11 -43.03 -6.87
C GLN A 572 15.44 -41.90 -7.87
N TYR A 573 14.47 -41.03 -8.18
CA TYR A 573 14.62 -39.92 -9.09
C TYR A 573 15.03 -38.59 -8.44
N ARG A 574 15.15 -38.55 -7.10
CA ARG A 574 15.66 -37.40 -6.32
C ARG A 574 15.04 -36.07 -6.74
N MET A 575 13.71 -36.08 -6.83
CA MET A 575 12.90 -34.92 -7.15
C MET A 575 12.19 -34.45 -5.88
N PHE A 576 12.33 -33.16 -5.59
CA PHE A 576 11.78 -32.55 -4.38
C PHE A 576 10.89 -31.37 -4.77
N ARG A 577 9.86 -31.10 -3.98
CA ARG A 577 9.18 -29.81 -3.98
C ARG A 577 9.63 -29.02 -2.77
N CYS A 578 9.94 -27.75 -2.96
CA CYS A 578 10.15 -26.79 -1.89
C CYS A 578 9.17 -25.63 -2.01
N VAL A 579 8.37 -25.37 -0.97
CA VAL A 579 7.60 -24.13 -0.86
C VAL A 579 8.39 -23.19 0.03
N VAL A 580 8.91 -22.12 -0.57
CA VAL A 580 9.64 -21.05 0.12
C VAL A 580 8.63 -20.00 0.59
N ARG A 581 8.34 -20.00 1.88
CA ARG A 581 7.44 -19.05 2.54
C ARG A 581 8.24 -17.81 2.92
N LEU A 582 7.87 -16.68 2.33
CA LEU A 582 8.46 -15.38 2.64
C LEU A 582 7.38 -14.49 3.25
N GLY A 583 7.71 -13.78 4.31
CA GLY A 583 6.94 -12.64 4.76
C GLY A 583 7.04 -11.49 3.77
N TYR A 584 6.15 -10.51 3.89
CA TYR A 584 6.19 -9.34 3.01
C TYR A 584 7.40 -8.42 3.28
N ASN A 585 8.07 -8.56 4.43
CA ASN A 585 9.31 -7.86 4.76
C ASN A 585 10.55 -8.77 4.74
N ASP A 586 10.43 -10.05 4.33
CA ASP A 586 11.62 -10.88 4.12
C ASP A 586 12.33 -10.40 2.86
N VAL A 587 13.62 -10.09 2.99
CA VAL A 587 14.49 -9.69 1.89
C VAL A 587 14.86 -10.94 1.10
N ASP A 588 14.86 -10.83 -0.23
CA ASP A 588 15.34 -11.91 -1.10
C ASP A 588 16.84 -12.12 -0.82
N GLU A 589 17.22 -13.36 -0.48
CA GLU A 589 18.60 -13.73 -0.18
C GLU A 589 19.47 -13.66 -1.44
N GLU A 590 20.75 -13.31 -1.29
CA GLU A 590 21.69 -13.42 -2.42
C GLU A 590 21.70 -14.86 -2.96
N PRO A 591 21.86 -15.07 -4.28
CA PRO A 591 21.70 -16.39 -4.89
C PRO A 591 22.54 -17.49 -4.21
N GLU A 592 23.80 -17.20 -3.84
CA GLU A 592 24.68 -18.17 -3.19
C GLU A 592 24.25 -18.51 -1.76
N GLU A 593 23.73 -17.54 -1.02
CA GLU A 593 23.20 -17.74 0.33
C GLU A 593 21.90 -18.53 0.29
N PHE A 594 21.03 -18.20 -0.67
CA PHE A 594 19.80 -18.96 -0.93
C PHE A 594 20.10 -20.41 -1.32
N GLU A 595 21.05 -20.65 -2.24
CA GLU A 595 21.49 -21.99 -2.65
C GLU A 595 21.95 -22.81 -1.43
N ARG A 596 22.77 -22.23 -0.56
CA ARG A 596 23.29 -22.88 0.66
C ARG A 596 22.17 -23.21 1.64
N ASN A 597 21.34 -22.23 1.98
CA ASN A 597 20.23 -22.41 2.94
C ASN A 597 19.22 -23.46 2.43
N LEU A 598 18.91 -23.45 1.13
CA LEU A 598 18.02 -24.42 0.51
C LEU A 598 18.54 -25.85 0.64
N VAL A 599 19.84 -26.06 0.36
CA VAL A 599 20.44 -27.40 0.42
C VAL A 599 20.60 -27.89 1.87
N GLU A 600 20.97 -27.02 2.81
CA GLU A 600 21.04 -27.38 4.22
C GLU A 600 19.67 -27.86 4.75
N ARG A 601 18.60 -27.13 4.44
CA ARG A 601 17.23 -27.53 4.83
C ARG A 601 16.73 -28.78 4.11
N LEU A 602 17.16 -29.00 2.87
CA LEU A 602 16.87 -30.25 2.16
C LEU A 602 17.54 -31.44 2.85
N VAL A 603 18.80 -31.29 3.29
CA VAL A 603 19.53 -32.33 4.03
C VAL A 603 18.83 -32.64 5.36
N GLU A 604 18.43 -31.61 6.11
CA GLU A 604 17.66 -31.79 7.35
C GLU A 604 16.33 -32.51 7.11
N PHE A 605 15.62 -32.16 6.04
CA PHE A 605 14.37 -32.84 5.65
C PHE A 605 14.58 -34.32 5.37
N ILE A 606 15.61 -34.68 4.58
CA ILE A 606 15.93 -36.08 4.25
C ILE A 606 16.25 -36.88 5.53
N GLN A 607 16.96 -36.28 6.48
CA GLN A 607 17.27 -36.90 7.77
C GLN A 607 16.01 -37.09 8.62
N GLN A 608 15.14 -36.09 8.71
CA GLN A 608 13.91 -36.14 9.54
C GLN A 608 12.84 -37.09 8.99
N GLU A 609 12.63 -37.13 7.67
CA GLU A 609 11.61 -37.98 7.06
C GLU A 609 11.89 -39.47 7.30
N LYS A 610 13.17 -39.89 7.28
CA LYS A 610 13.54 -41.29 7.56
C LYS A 610 13.52 -41.64 9.05
N LEU A 611 13.88 -40.70 9.94
CA LEU A 611 13.68 -40.86 11.39
C LEU A 611 12.20 -40.99 11.79
N GLY A 612 11.27 -40.41 11.03
CA GLY A 612 9.83 -40.60 11.23
C GLY A 612 9.32 -41.99 10.82
N LEU A 613 9.93 -42.61 9.81
CA LEU A 613 9.66 -43.99 9.37
C LEU A 613 10.15 -45.05 10.36
N ASP A 614 11.22 -44.76 11.11
CA ASP A 614 11.79 -45.62 12.15
C ASP A 614 10.81 -45.93 13.31
N THR A 615 9.74 -45.15 13.49
CA THR A 615 8.76 -45.41 14.57
C THR A 615 7.76 -46.54 14.26
N VAL A 616 7.79 -47.11 13.04
CA VAL A 616 6.81 -48.10 12.58
C VAL A 616 7.41 -49.52 12.43
N HIS A 617 8.73 -49.67 12.34
CA HIS A 617 9.39 -50.98 12.21
C HIS A 617 10.53 -51.17 13.23
N ASP A 618 10.29 -52.06 14.19
CA ASP A 618 11.14 -52.35 15.36
C ASP A 618 12.14 -53.48 15.04
N ASP A 619 12.95 -53.32 13.98
CA ASP A 619 13.96 -54.32 13.56
C ASP A 619 15.36 -53.70 13.43
N ALA A 620 16.28 -54.10 14.32
CA ALA A 620 17.62 -53.51 14.47
C ALA A 620 18.54 -53.67 13.24
N ARG A 621 18.20 -54.56 12.29
CA ARG A 621 18.92 -54.69 11.01
C ARG A 621 18.49 -53.67 9.97
N GLU A 622 17.22 -53.24 9.98
CA GLU A 622 16.73 -52.18 9.09
C GLU A 622 17.31 -50.82 9.51
N HIS A 623 17.46 -50.56 10.81
CA HIS A 623 18.06 -49.31 11.31
C HIS A 623 19.45 -48.99 10.74
N ASN A 624 20.34 -49.98 10.63
CA ASN A 624 21.69 -49.75 10.09
C ASN A 624 21.66 -49.51 8.57
N LEU A 625 20.81 -50.24 7.83
CA LEU A 625 20.65 -50.09 6.38
C LEU A 625 20.04 -48.73 6.02
N VAL A 626 18.99 -48.33 6.74
CA VAL A 626 18.31 -47.03 6.57
C VAL A 626 19.27 -45.88 6.88
N GLY A 627 20.08 -45.99 7.94
CA GLY A 627 21.12 -45.01 8.27
C GLY A 627 22.13 -44.80 7.14
N THR A 628 22.67 -45.89 6.58
CA THR A 628 23.58 -45.81 5.41
C THR A 628 22.93 -45.21 4.17
N GLU A 629 21.67 -45.56 3.86
CA GLU A 629 20.98 -44.98 2.70
C GLU A 629 20.70 -43.48 2.86
N VAL A 630 20.46 -43.00 4.09
CA VAL A 630 20.34 -41.55 4.36
C VAL A 630 21.67 -40.86 4.15
N GLU A 631 22.76 -41.41 4.69
CA GLU A 631 24.09 -40.82 4.54
C GLU A 631 24.54 -40.77 3.07
N GLU A 632 24.26 -41.82 2.29
CA GLU A 632 24.52 -41.83 0.85
C GLU A 632 23.71 -40.78 0.09
N GLU A 633 22.43 -40.62 0.42
CA GLU A 633 21.56 -39.64 -0.22
C GLU A 633 21.97 -38.19 0.13
N VAL A 634 22.31 -37.94 1.39
CA VAL A 634 22.83 -36.64 1.85
C VAL A 634 24.17 -36.32 1.18
N HIS A 635 25.08 -37.31 1.11
CA HIS A 635 26.36 -37.15 0.42
C HIS A 635 26.14 -36.86 -1.07
N PHE A 636 25.20 -37.55 -1.72
CA PHE A 636 24.85 -37.31 -3.12
C PHE A 636 24.34 -35.89 -3.36
N VAL A 637 23.43 -35.39 -2.52
CA VAL A 637 22.89 -34.01 -2.65
C VAL A 637 24.00 -32.98 -2.48
N ARG A 638 24.91 -33.16 -1.51
CA ARG A 638 26.06 -32.26 -1.31
C ARG A 638 27.05 -32.31 -2.49
N ALA A 639 27.31 -33.50 -3.04
CA ALA A 639 28.13 -33.64 -4.24
C ALA A 639 27.48 -32.95 -5.45
N ALA A 640 26.16 -33.09 -5.63
CA ALA A 640 25.42 -32.40 -6.68
C ALA A 640 25.48 -30.87 -6.52
N MET A 641 25.46 -30.34 -5.29
CA MET A 641 25.65 -28.90 -5.05
C MET A 641 27.03 -28.42 -5.50
N ALA A 642 28.09 -29.22 -5.27
CA ALA A 642 29.46 -28.89 -5.67
C ALA A 642 29.66 -28.86 -7.19
N GLU A 643 28.90 -29.66 -7.94
CA GLU A 643 28.88 -29.65 -9.41
C GLU A 643 28.17 -28.42 -10.00
N GLY A 644 27.37 -27.72 -9.18
CA GLY A 644 26.74 -26.46 -9.53
C GLY A 644 25.21 -26.50 -9.57
N VAL A 645 24.62 -25.29 -9.54
CA VAL A 645 23.17 -25.07 -9.52
C VAL A 645 22.75 -24.35 -10.79
N VAL A 646 21.70 -24.86 -11.45
CA VAL A 646 21.08 -24.26 -12.63
C VAL A 646 19.65 -23.87 -12.33
N TYR A 647 19.32 -22.62 -12.61
CA TYR A 647 17.99 -22.04 -12.41
C TYR A 647 17.18 -22.21 -13.69
N MET A 648 16.06 -22.92 -13.61
CA MET A 648 15.11 -23.09 -14.70
C MET A 648 13.87 -22.23 -14.43
N LEU A 649 13.62 -21.26 -15.31
CA LEU A 649 12.50 -20.34 -15.18
C LEU A 649 11.56 -20.44 -16.38
N GLY A 650 10.27 -20.50 -16.07
CA GLY A 650 9.22 -20.60 -17.07
C GLY A 650 8.84 -19.24 -17.67
N GLU A 651 9.11 -19.06 -18.96
CA GLU A 651 8.75 -17.88 -19.74
C GLU A 651 7.42 -18.14 -20.48
N ALA A 652 6.30 -17.96 -19.79
CA ALA A 652 4.97 -18.22 -20.35
C ALA A 652 4.49 -17.05 -21.23
N LYS A 653 4.50 -17.20 -22.57
CA LYS A 653 3.85 -16.26 -23.50
C LYS A 653 2.35 -16.53 -23.53
N VAL A 654 1.55 -15.54 -23.13
CA VAL A 654 0.10 -15.70 -23.03
C VAL A 654 -0.56 -15.18 -24.32
N ILE A 655 -1.39 -16.01 -24.95
CA ILE A 655 -2.12 -15.67 -26.17
C ILE A 655 -3.60 -16.03 -25.97
N ALA A 656 -4.51 -15.18 -26.45
CA ALA A 656 -5.94 -15.51 -26.44
C ALA A 656 -6.26 -16.62 -27.45
N LYS A 657 -7.08 -17.60 -27.06
CA LYS A 657 -7.58 -18.65 -27.97
C LYS A 657 -8.21 -18.07 -29.24
N LYS A 658 -8.11 -18.80 -30.36
CA LYS A 658 -8.68 -18.39 -31.67
C LYS A 658 -10.17 -18.05 -31.60
N ASP A 659 -10.93 -18.73 -30.75
CA ASP A 659 -12.38 -18.54 -30.59
C ASP A 659 -12.74 -17.51 -29.50
N SER A 660 -11.75 -16.85 -28.89
CA SER A 660 -11.98 -15.81 -27.89
C SER A 660 -12.65 -14.57 -28.49
N SER A 661 -13.43 -13.88 -27.66
CA SER A 661 -14.05 -12.61 -28.04
C SER A 661 -13.02 -11.57 -28.48
N PHE A 662 -13.43 -10.66 -29.35
CA PHE A 662 -12.57 -9.58 -29.86
C PHE A 662 -11.94 -8.76 -28.73
N LEU A 663 -12.72 -8.44 -27.70
CA LEU A 663 -12.23 -7.71 -26.51
C LEU A 663 -11.14 -8.50 -25.78
N LYS A 664 -11.30 -9.81 -25.60
CA LYS A 664 -10.30 -10.66 -24.94
C LYS A 664 -9.01 -10.73 -25.74
N LYS A 665 -9.10 -10.78 -27.08
CA LYS A 665 -7.93 -10.72 -27.97
C LYS A 665 -7.18 -9.39 -27.84
N ILE A 666 -7.89 -8.25 -27.78
CA ILE A 666 -7.26 -6.94 -27.53
C ILE A 666 -6.53 -6.92 -26.19
N VAL A 667 -7.21 -7.33 -25.12
CA VAL A 667 -6.65 -7.29 -23.77
C VAL A 667 -5.41 -8.17 -23.64
N VAL A 668 -5.48 -9.42 -24.11
CA VAL A 668 -4.39 -10.39 -23.91
C VAL A 668 -3.26 -10.18 -24.92
N ASN A 669 -3.56 -10.08 -26.21
CA ASN A 669 -2.53 -10.11 -27.25
C ASN A 669 -1.84 -8.75 -27.46
N TYR A 670 -2.50 -7.65 -27.10
CA TYR A 670 -1.96 -6.30 -27.31
C TYR A 670 -1.69 -5.59 -26.00
N ALA A 671 -2.71 -5.39 -25.15
CA ALA A 671 -2.54 -4.56 -23.96
C ALA A 671 -1.62 -5.22 -22.92
N TYR A 672 -1.83 -6.50 -22.61
CA TYR A 672 -0.97 -7.24 -21.69
C TYR A 672 0.43 -7.45 -22.26
N ASP A 673 0.55 -7.81 -23.53
CA ASP A 673 1.86 -7.99 -24.19
C ASP A 673 2.66 -6.68 -24.22
N PHE A 674 2.00 -5.54 -24.49
CA PHE A 674 2.61 -4.22 -24.37
C PHE A 674 3.10 -3.94 -22.94
N LEU A 675 2.25 -4.16 -21.93
CA LEU A 675 2.66 -3.98 -20.52
C LEU A 675 3.84 -4.89 -20.16
N ARG A 676 3.80 -6.16 -20.55
CA ARG A 676 4.89 -7.12 -20.27
C ARG A 676 6.20 -6.73 -20.95
N ARG A 677 6.17 -6.22 -22.18
CA ARG A 677 7.39 -5.82 -22.91
C ARG A 677 8.03 -4.54 -22.38
N ASN A 678 7.23 -3.64 -21.81
CA ASN A 678 7.69 -2.35 -21.29
C ASN A 678 8.02 -2.38 -19.79
N VAL A 679 7.85 -3.53 -19.13
CA VAL A 679 8.12 -3.71 -17.70
C VAL A 679 9.16 -4.82 -17.52
N ARG A 680 9.97 -4.72 -16.45
CA ARG A 680 10.97 -5.74 -16.09
C ARG A 680 10.36 -7.14 -16.00
N GLN A 681 11.09 -8.13 -16.49
CA GLN A 681 10.68 -9.53 -16.45
C GLN A 681 11.06 -10.18 -15.11
N GLY A 682 10.53 -11.38 -14.83
CA GLY A 682 10.72 -12.07 -13.55
C GLY A 682 12.18 -12.43 -13.23
N GLU A 683 13.01 -12.55 -14.25
CA GLU A 683 14.44 -12.89 -14.16
C GLU A 683 15.26 -11.76 -13.52
N ASP A 684 14.94 -10.50 -13.86
CA ASP A 684 15.60 -9.29 -13.32
C ASP A 684 15.23 -8.98 -11.86
N VAL A 685 14.21 -9.65 -11.32
CA VAL A 685 13.65 -9.38 -9.99
C VAL A 685 14.20 -10.32 -8.92
N MET A 686 14.61 -11.53 -9.31
CA MET A 686 15.12 -12.57 -8.41
C MET A 686 16.66 -12.55 -8.30
N GLU A 687 17.32 -11.54 -8.90
CA GLU A 687 18.78 -11.39 -8.98
C GLU A 687 19.54 -12.68 -9.40
N ILE A 688 18.91 -13.52 -10.23
CA ILE A 688 19.49 -14.80 -10.67
C ILE A 688 20.70 -14.51 -11.57
N PRO A 689 21.88 -15.11 -11.32
CA PRO A 689 23.03 -14.93 -12.18
C PRO A 689 22.74 -15.39 -13.60
N GLN A 690 22.91 -14.52 -14.60
CA GLN A 690 22.60 -14.83 -16.01
C GLN A 690 23.37 -16.06 -16.54
N GLY A 691 24.57 -16.33 -16.01
CA GLY A 691 25.36 -17.50 -16.38
C GLY A 691 24.81 -18.85 -15.88
N LYS A 692 23.87 -18.85 -14.93
CA LYS A 692 23.25 -20.04 -14.35
C LYS A 692 21.77 -20.22 -14.75
N LEU A 693 21.23 -19.35 -15.61
CA LEU A 693 19.81 -19.28 -15.93
C LEU A 693 19.47 -20.00 -17.25
N LEU A 694 18.45 -20.85 -17.19
CA LEU A 694 17.81 -21.50 -18.33
C LEU A 694 16.35 -21.07 -18.42
N ALA A 695 16.05 -20.19 -19.36
CA ALA A 695 14.69 -19.73 -19.64
C ALA A 695 13.96 -20.69 -20.59
N VAL A 696 12.87 -21.30 -20.14
CA VAL A 696 12.05 -22.20 -20.95
C VAL A 696 10.81 -21.47 -21.43
N GLY A 697 10.73 -21.18 -22.73
CA GLY A 697 9.55 -20.56 -23.32
C GLY A 697 8.39 -21.55 -23.49
N MET A 698 7.18 -21.16 -23.08
CA MET A 698 5.95 -21.92 -23.36
C MET A 698 4.81 -20.98 -23.74
N THR A 699 3.97 -21.38 -24.70
CA THR A 699 2.80 -20.59 -25.08
C THR A 699 1.57 -21.08 -24.31
N TYR A 700 0.89 -20.18 -23.60
CA TYR A 700 -0.35 -20.46 -22.88
C TYR A 700 -1.51 -19.86 -23.68
N GLU A 701 -2.37 -20.73 -24.22
CA GLU A 701 -3.58 -20.30 -24.92
C GLU A 701 -4.75 -20.18 -23.93
N ILE A 702 -5.09 -18.94 -23.54
CA ILE A 702 -6.12 -18.64 -22.54
C ILE A 702 -7.48 -18.25 -23.12
#